data_AF-A0A4Y2ACG6-F1
#
_entry.id   AF-A0A4Y2ACG6-F1
#
_cell.length_a   1.000
_cell.length_b   1.000
_cell.length_c   1.000
_cell.angle_alpha   90.00
_cell.angle_beta   90.00
_cell.angle_gamma   90.00
#
_symmetry.space_group_name_H-M   'P 1'
#
loop_
_entity.id
_entity.type
_entity.pdbx_description
1 polymer ?
#
loop_
_entity_poly.entity_id
_entity_poly.type
_entity_poly.pdbx_seq_one_letter_code
_entity_poly.pdbx_strand_id
1 'polypeptide(L)'
;MFCYCRILRRVFSPCNRTGIPCLQFSPSSHVYKVSFSTKTNEIIQEKKFSLHVIREIDDLEFSWRKQRDGKRFKNIIYKYFSKVKGSTSDIVELLSAACDKTRCHHFLIYSLLTTLNDAITKGGVTFKPSLEEKTEALKSVLIYNNYDLIQEVCKIFKLTETNHEFKELVDDLLMQQKLIEAAYCIGTLNLQNEYDIEKVLFPLLLEGKLFPVSQCIQNHPNLQLNIAKKLDSLLVSEDDVSRATKFSINSKRIIKILNKWVKWFNTPTEQCPNFHYVRSRAAVNVLIKRRAEQSVSENVWEDMVMTIVGDNTSLKEHLIYKLMQQNDKETALKMVNKLNMTDFDVTKLNLTEEETDLENIADKDDLEDLSKGHLEMEEKSEHLMFNLSASDIKYVDNAAKFDDFINEILNYDVVGIDTEWKPHFGLSAERLALMQIAVRDKVYILDMVYLRDCLMPEHWDCFMKNLFGNNNIIKLGCGIMNDVQMIIDDSQGTKGKKIGFSHILDMSVFYKKLLEIYPDEMHNEIREQKNIGLSRLCELILGLPLNKEERLCDWEERPLAESRLEYAALDALCLVQMYDKLKLIAAEKNMNFDHLVNVSMHLTVSLWKPKRRIRGMKFEKDIQIKKPIPIHQFKVAVDPALESQGKQLRQLGADVVILSESDSPETAVQISKDEDRILMCSVTFFRRTEHLRPNAFYLKPFNAYGEPEPVSSILHKFNVQLSAKNILSRCEFCNSEEGIKLSSEDVNFLQKCVKNQDFPILKSDEAVSSVQRTLDELLKSGINIKFKDKISYSHAEKRQAFLCTKCGTIQ
;
A
#
# COMPACT_ATOMS: atom_id res chain seq x y z
N MET A 1 1.50 20.67 -32.17
CA MET A 1 1.09 22.04 -32.57
C MET A 1 0.15 22.71 -31.56
N PHE A 2 -0.90 22.05 -31.05
CA PHE A 2 -1.79 22.61 -30.02
C PHE A 2 -1.10 22.93 -28.67
N CYS A 3 0.00 22.26 -28.32
CA CYS A 3 0.82 22.60 -27.14
C CYS A 3 1.63 23.89 -27.30
N TYR A 4 1.94 24.32 -28.54
CA TYR A 4 2.70 25.54 -28.82
C TYR A 4 1.86 26.80 -28.55
N CYS A 5 0.54 26.71 -28.73
CA CYS A 5 -0.39 27.83 -28.54
C CYS A 5 -0.70 28.15 -27.07
N ARG A 6 -0.45 27.23 -26.12
CA ARG A 6 -0.80 27.44 -24.70
C ARG A 6 0.28 28.17 -23.91
N ILE A 7 1.55 27.97 -24.25
CA ILE A 7 2.69 28.72 -23.71
C ILE A 7 2.71 30.14 -24.28
N LEU A 8 2.43 30.30 -25.58
CA LEU A 8 2.34 31.62 -26.23
C LEU A 8 1.18 32.49 -25.69
N ARG A 9 0.09 31.89 -25.19
CA ARG A 9 -1.04 32.63 -24.57
C ARG A 9 -0.74 33.21 -23.20
N ARG A 10 0.31 32.74 -22.48
CA ARG A 10 0.76 33.35 -21.21
C ARG A 10 1.74 34.50 -21.43
N VAL A 11 2.49 34.48 -22.52
CA VAL A 11 3.45 35.55 -22.90
C VAL A 11 2.73 36.76 -23.53
N PHE A 12 1.58 36.55 -24.16
CA PHE A 12 0.76 37.63 -24.72
C PHE A 12 -0.61 37.71 -24.03
N SER A 13 -0.72 38.48 -22.95
CA SER A 13 -1.98 39.09 -22.52
C SER A 13 -2.32 40.27 -23.46
N PRO A 14 -3.59 40.51 -23.83
CA PRO A 14 -3.96 41.58 -24.74
C PRO A 14 -3.92 42.93 -24.02
N CYS A 15 -2.76 43.58 -24.00
CA CYS A 15 -2.71 45.00 -23.70
C CYS A 15 -3.17 45.76 -24.96
N ASN A 16 -4.43 46.19 -24.95
CA ASN A 16 -4.94 47.23 -25.85
C ASN A 16 -4.01 48.46 -25.79
N ARG A 17 -3.22 48.70 -26.84
CA ARG A 17 -2.80 50.02 -27.35
C ARG A 17 -1.86 49.86 -28.53
N THR A 18 -2.43 50.06 -29.73
CA THR A 18 -1.85 50.71 -30.92
C THR A 18 -0.32 50.64 -31.14
N GLY A 19 0.09 49.95 -32.21
CA GLY A 19 1.40 50.22 -32.83
C GLY A 19 2.01 49.03 -33.58
N ILE A 20 1.49 48.70 -34.76
CA ILE A 20 2.22 47.88 -35.75
C ILE A 20 2.86 48.85 -36.76
N PRO A 21 4.19 48.86 -37.00
CA PRO A 21 4.74 49.44 -38.21
C PRO A 21 4.75 48.37 -39.31
N CYS A 22 4.04 48.65 -40.41
CA CYS A 22 4.07 47.88 -41.64
C CYS A 22 5.50 47.77 -42.21
N LEU A 23 5.91 46.55 -42.60
CA LEU A 23 7.06 46.35 -43.47
C LEU A 23 6.61 46.61 -44.92
N GLN A 24 7.05 47.74 -45.50
CA GLN A 24 6.98 47.96 -46.96
C GLN A 24 8.23 47.37 -47.61
N PHE A 25 8.02 46.60 -48.69
CA PHE A 25 9.07 46.08 -49.55
C PHE A 25 9.13 46.91 -50.84
N SER A 26 10.34 47.32 -51.26
CA SER A 26 10.61 47.77 -52.62
C SER A 26 11.73 46.93 -53.24
N PRO A 27 11.70 46.61 -54.55
CA PRO A 27 12.69 45.74 -55.17
C PRO A 27 13.77 46.56 -55.90
N SER A 28 14.95 46.69 -55.31
CA SER A 28 16.22 46.76 -56.07
C SER A 28 17.45 46.83 -55.15
N SER A 29 18.53 46.17 -55.60
CA SER A 29 19.93 46.20 -55.10
C SER A 29 20.26 45.63 -53.70
N HIS A 30 20.69 44.36 -53.72
CA HIS A 30 21.87 43.76 -53.10
C HIS A 30 22.49 44.40 -51.82
N VAL A 31 22.47 43.58 -50.76
CA VAL A 31 23.15 43.66 -49.44
C VAL A 31 22.41 44.47 -48.36
N TYR A 32 21.72 43.75 -47.46
CA TYR A 32 21.24 44.28 -46.18
C TYR A 32 22.09 43.70 -45.02
N LYS A 33 22.84 44.56 -44.33
CA LYS A 33 23.27 44.30 -42.93
C LYS A 33 22.06 44.53 -42.04
N VAL A 34 21.54 43.48 -41.41
CA VAL A 34 20.50 43.62 -40.37
C VAL A 34 21.20 43.80 -39.02
N SER A 35 21.19 45.02 -38.49
CA SER A 35 21.50 45.27 -37.08
C SER A 35 20.23 45.02 -36.26
N PHE A 36 20.21 43.94 -35.47
CA PHE A 36 19.11 43.65 -34.55
C PHE A 36 19.15 44.60 -33.35
N SER A 37 17.99 45.17 -33.01
CA SER A 37 17.82 45.90 -31.75
C SER A 37 17.98 44.97 -30.54
N THR A 38 18.42 45.50 -29.40
CA THR A 38 18.65 44.79 -28.13
C THR A 38 17.48 43.89 -27.73
N LYS A 39 16.23 44.35 -27.88
CA LYS A 39 15.01 43.55 -27.61
C LYS A 39 14.87 42.29 -28.46
N THR A 40 15.38 42.29 -29.70
CA THR A 40 15.28 41.13 -30.60
C THR A 40 16.32 40.06 -30.25
N ASN A 41 17.50 40.49 -29.76
CA ASN A 41 18.54 39.60 -29.28
C ASN A 41 18.16 38.94 -27.94
N GLU A 42 17.48 39.65 -27.04
CA GLU A 42 16.93 39.08 -25.80
C GLU A 42 15.90 37.98 -26.09
N ILE A 43 14.95 38.23 -26.99
CA ILE A 43 13.93 37.24 -27.41
C ILE A 43 14.57 36.01 -28.09
N ILE A 44 15.67 36.19 -28.84
CA ILE A 44 16.40 35.08 -29.46
C ILE A 44 17.21 34.29 -28.43
N GLN A 45 17.77 34.95 -27.40
CA GLN A 45 18.46 34.29 -26.29
C GLN A 45 17.50 33.50 -25.41
N GLU A 46 16.35 34.08 -25.01
CA GLU A 46 15.28 33.37 -24.31
C GLU A 46 14.82 32.13 -25.10
N LYS A 47 14.54 32.28 -26.40
CA LYS A 47 14.12 31.16 -27.25
C LYS A 47 15.17 30.06 -27.39
N LYS A 48 16.47 30.40 -27.41
CA LYS A 48 17.57 29.42 -27.44
C LYS A 48 17.72 28.70 -26.10
N PHE A 49 17.55 29.41 -25.00
CA PHE A 49 17.62 28.86 -23.65
C PHE A 49 16.47 27.88 -23.38
N SER A 50 15.22 28.27 -23.67
CA SER A 50 14.06 27.39 -23.49
C SER A 50 14.11 26.14 -24.38
N LEU A 51 14.65 26.22 -25.61
CA LEU A 51 14.85 25.06 -26.49
C LEU A 51 15.92 24.08 -25.97
N HIS A 52 16.94 24.58 -25.26
CA HIS A 52 17.97 23.76 -24.63
C HIS A 52 17.41 23.00 -23.44
N VAL A 53 16.74 23.71 -22.52
CA VAL A 53 16.09 23.15 -21.32
C VAL A 53 15.09 22.05 -21.71
N ILE A 54 14.28 22.24 -22.76
CA ILE A 54 13.31 21.24 -23.21
C ILE A 54 13.97 19.94 -23.71
N ARG A 55 15.03 20.03 -24.52
CA ARG A 55 15.78 18.83 -25.00
C ARG A 55 16.45 18.10 -23.86
N GLU A 56 17.00 18.83 -22.89
CA GLU A 56 17.66 18.23 -21.75
C GLU A 56 16.67 17.55 -20.78
N ILE A 57 15.43 18.04 -20.69
CA ILE A 57 14.37 17.32 -19.96
C ILE A 57 13.99 16.00 -20.67
N ASP A 58 14.01 15.94 -22.01
CA ASP A 58 13.81 14.66 -22.73
C ASP A 58 14.91 13.65 -22.37
N ASP A 59 16.16 14.10 -22.32
CA ASP A 59 17.30 13.26 -21.96
C ASP A 59 17.24 12.80 -20.49
N LEU A 60 16.83 13.69 -19.58
CA LEU A 60 16.61 13.37 -18.17
C LEU A 60 15.48 12.35 -17.99
N GLU A 61 14.35 12.56 -18.65
CA GLU A 61 13.22 11.63 -18.59
C GLU A 61 13.59 10.26 -19.19
N PHE A 62 14.26 10.24 -20.33
CA PHE A 62 14.75 9.02 -20.96
C PHE A 62 15.73 8.26 -20.06
N SER A 63 16.69 8.96 -19.46
CA SER A 63 17.65 8.36 -18.53
C SER A 63 16.96 7.81 -17.27
N TRP A 64 16.00 8.55 -16.71
CA TRP A 64 15.23 8.13 -15.56
C TRP A 64 14.33 6.93 -15.86
N ARG A 65 13.70 6.86 -17.04
CA ARG A 65 12.92 5.69 -17.45
C ARG A 65 13.79 4.43 -17.56
N LYS A 66 15.06 4.57 -17.96
CA LYS A 66 15.98 3.45 -18.14
C LYS A 66 16.64 2.95 -16.85
N GLN A 67 16.95 3.83 -15.90
CA GLN A 67 17.74 3.49 -14.70
C GLN A 67 17.18 4.04 -13.37
N ARG A 68 16.02 4.70 -13.39
CA ARG A 68 15.41 5.38 -12.23
C ARG A 68 16.42 6.31 -11.54
N ASP A 69 16.43 6.32 -10.21
CA ASP A 69 17.33 7.13 -9.37
C ASP A 69 18.77 6.57 -9.30
N GLY A 70 19.26 6.02 -10.41
CA GLY A 70 20.60 5.45 -10.51
C GLY A 70 21.72 6.50 -10.57
N LYS A 71 22.95 6.10 -10.25
CA LYS A 71 24.15 6.98 -10.25
C LYS A 71 24.29 7.82 -11.53
N ARG A 72 23.95 7.26 -12.70
CA ARG A 72 24.04 7.95 -13.99
C ARG A 72 23.05 9.12 -14.10
N PHE A 73 21.83 8.95 -13.60
CA PHE A 73 20.81 9.99 -13.58
C PHE A 73 21.25 11.17 -12.68
N LYS A 74 21.71 10.87 -11.46
CA LYS A 74 22.26 11.89 -10.54
C LYS A 74 23.43 12.64 -11.16
N ASN A 75 24.34 11.93 -11.83
CA ASN A 75 25.49 12.55 -12.51
C ASN A 75 25.09 13.48 -13.66
N ILE A 76 23.99 13.23 -14.38
CA ILE A 76 23.50 14.12 -15.43
C ILE A 76 22.98 15.42 -14.80
N ILE A 77 22.21 15.32 -13.72
CA ILE A 77 21.69 16.47 -12.98
C ILE A 77 22.83 17.28 -12.34
N TYR A 78 23.81 16.64 -11.70
CA TYR A 78 24.99 17.34 -11.17
C TYR A 78 25.76 18.07 -12.28
N LYS A 79 25.96 17.43 -13.43
CA LYS A 79 26.59 18.07 -14.59
C LYS A 79 25.78 19.27 -15.08
N TYR A 80 24.45 19.18 -15.07
CA TYR A 80 23.58 20.30 -15.42
C TYR A 80 23.77 21.47 -14.46
N PHE A 81 23.66 21.24 -13.15
CA PHE A 81 23.86 22.29 -12.14
C PHE A 81 25.27 22.88 -12.14
N SER A 82 26.27 22.15 -12.64
CA SER A 82 27.64 22.67 -12.82
C SER A 82 27.85 23.49 -14.10
N LYS A 83 27.02 23.29 -15.15
CA LYS A 83 27.14 23.96 -16.45
C LYS A 83 26.38 25.27 -16.49
N VAL A 84 25.15 25.24 -15.98
CA VAL A 84 24.37 26.42 -15.66
C VAL A 84 25.09 27.04 -14.45
N LYS A 85 25.33 28.35 -14.41
CA LYS A 85 26.11 29.00 -13.33
C LYS A 85 25.40 28.99 -11.95
N GLY A 86 24.59 27.97 -11.67
CA GLY A 86 23.95 27.72 -10.39
C GLY A 86 23.02 28.84 -9.94
N SER A 87 22.47 29.67 -10.84
CA SER A 87 21.54 30.71 -10.41
C SER A 87 20.23 30.06 -9.96
N THR A 88 19.64 30.58 -8.89
CA THR A 88 18.38 30.04 -8.35
C THR A 88 17.26 30.05 -9.41
N SER A 89 17.26 31.05 -10.28
CA SER A 89 16.29 31.22 -11.36
C SER A 89 16.29 30.05 -12.33
N ASP A 90 17.47 29.59 -12.78
CA ASP A 90 17.58 28.47 -13.73
C ASP A 90 17.08 27.15 -13.12
N ILE A 91 17.21 27.00 -11.80
CA ILE A 91 16.74 25.82 -11.07
C ILE A 91 15.22 25.82 -10.98
N VAL A 92 14.61 26.98 -10.71
CA VAL A 92 13.15 27.13 -10.68
C VAL A 92 12.56 26.96 -12.08
N GLU A 93 13.19 27.51 -13.12
CA GLU A 93 12.76 27.32 -14.50
C GLU A 93 12.84 25.85 -14.93
N LEU A 94 13.94 25.16 -14.59
CA LEU A 94 14.05 23.72 -14.83
C LEU A 94 12.96 22.94 -14.10
N LEU A 95 12.70 23.25 -12.83
CA LEU A 95 11.66 22.59 -12.04
C LEU A 95 10.29 22.82 -12.67
N SER A 96 9.96 24.07 -13.01
CA SER A 96 8.68 24.44 -13.64
C SER A 96 8.52 23.74 -15.00
N ALA A 97 9.54 23.78 -15.86
CA ALA A 97 9.54 23.12 -17.16
C ALA A 97 9.44 21.58 -17.04
N ALA A 98 10.14 20.98 -16.09
CA ALA A 98 10.03 19.55 -15.79
C ALA A 98 8.62 19.22 -15.32
N CYS A 99 8.04 20.01 -14.42
CA CYS A 99 6.69 19.82 -13.93
C CYS A 99 5.63 19.95 -15.04
N ASP A 100 5.77 20.94 -15.93
CA ASP A 100 4.84 21.19 -17.03
C ASP A 100 4.88 20.09 -18.11
N LYS A 101 6.06 19.55 -18.37
CA LYS A 101 6.27 18.49 -19.37
C LYS A 101 5.88 17.12 -18.85
N THR A 102 6.21 16.83 -17.60
CA THR A 102 6.15 15.47 -17.04
C THR A 102 4.93 15.24 -16.17
N ARG A 103 3.80 15.93 -16.43
CA ARG A 103 2.49 15.97 -15.69
C ARG A 103 1.95 14.66 -15.07
N CYS A 104 2.60 13.52 -15.23
CA CYS A 104 2.28 12.21 -14.65
C CYS A 104 3.45 11.52 -13.87
N HIS A 105 4.68 12.05 -13.83
CA HIS A 105 5.87 11.41 -13.25
C HIS A 105 6.38 12.09 -11.97
N HIS A 106 5.56 12.13 -10.91
CA HIS A 106 5.96 12.71 -9.62
C HIS A 106 7.26 12.15 -9.03
N PHE A 107 7.60 10.87 -9.30
CA PHE A 107 8.86 10.26 -8.86
C PHE A 107 10.11 10.87 -9.55
N LEU A 108 9.97 11.31 -10.81
CA LEU A 108 11.05 11.99 -11.51
C LEU A 108 11.32 13.35 -10.86
N ILE A 109 10.26 14.12 -10.57
CA ILE A 109 10.37 15.40 -9.88
C ILE A 109 10.97 15.22 -8.48
N TYR A 110 10.55 14.17 -7.74
CA TYR A 110 11.15 13.84 -6.46
C TYR A 110 12.64 13.49 -6.57
N SER A 111 13.03 12.72 -7.59
CA SER A 111 14.44 12.38 -7.85
C SER A 111 15.26 13.63 -8.24
N LEU A 112 14.66 14.58 -8.95
CA LEU A 112 15.26 15.87 -9.29
C LEU A 112 15.48 16.73 -8.03
N LEU A 113 14.46 16.86 -7.18
CA LEU A 113 14.51 17.65 -5.95
C LEU A 113 15.52 17.09 -4.93
N THR A 114 15.54 15.76 -4.74
CA THR A 114 16.51 15.12 -3.85
C THR A 114 17.94 15.28 -4.35
N THR A 115 18.17 15.16 -5.66
CA THR A 115 19.50 15.41 -6.25
C THR A 115 19.91 16.88 -6.14
N LEU A 116 18.97 17.82 -6.30
CA LEU A 116 19.19 19.25 -6.06
C LEU A 116 19.59 19.50 -4.61
N ASN A 117 18.85 18.94 -3.64
CA ASN A 117 19.17 19.08 -2.22
C ASN A 117 20.57 18.55 -1.89
N ASP A 118 20.96 17.42 -2.46
CA ASP A 118 22.32 16.88 -2.32
C ASP A 118 23.38 17.82 -2.96
N ALA A 119 23.06 18.51 -4.06
CA ALA A 119 23.97 19.46 -4.70
C ALA A 119 24.16 20.73 -3.86
N ILE A 120 23.08 21.24 -3.28
CA ILE A 120 23.09 22.40 -2.38
C ILE A 120 23.90 22.08 -1.13
N THR A 121 23.63 20.96 -0.47
CA THR A 121 24.29 20.56 0.79
C THR A 121 25.79 20.29 0.63
N LYS A 122 26.21 19.77 -0.54
CA LYS A 122 27.63 19.56 -0.86
C LYS A 122 28.36 20.83 -1.31
N GLY A 123 27.69 21.99 -1.31
CA GLY A 123 28.28 23.28 -1.70
C GLY A 123 28.55 23.42 -3.20
N GLY A 124 27.95 22.57 -4.04
CA GLY A 124 28.15 22.59 -5.49
C GLY A 124 27.33 23.66 -6.22
N VAL A 125 26.36 24.30 -5.53
CA VAL A 125 25.40 25.26 -6.08
C VAL A 125 25.13 26.37 -5.07
N THR A 126 25.19 27.63 -5.50
CA THR A 126 24.77 28.78 -4.69
C THR A 126 23.25 28.92 -4.79
N PHE A 127 22.52 28.64 -3.70
CA PHE A 127 21.05 28.61 -3.71
C PHE A 127 20.47 29.63 -2.73
N LYS A 128 19.92 30.73 -3.26
CA LYS A 128 19.26 31.81 -2.51
C LYS A 128 18.04 32.28 -3.29
N PRO A 129 16.87 31.64 -3.13
CA PRO A 129 15.67 31.97 -3.89
C PRO A 129 15.02 33.28 -3.41
N SER A 130 14.54 34.09 -4.36
CA SER A 130 13.64 35.22 -4.10
C SER A 130 12.23 34.73 -3.72
N LEU A 131 11.37 35.62 -3.21
CA LEU A 131 9.98 35.28 -2.91
C LEU A 131 9.19 34.87 -4.17
N GLU A 132 9.42 35.51 -5.31
CA GLU A 132 8.81 35.11 -6.58
C GLU A 132 9.24 33.70 -6.99
N GLU A 133 10.54 33.40 -6.90
CA GLU A 133 11.11 32.08 -7.22
C GLU A 133 10.58 30.99 -6.28
N LYS A 134 10.46 31.29 -4.98
CA LYS A 134 9.83 30.42 -3.98
C LYS A 134 8.36 30.13 -4.34
N THR A 135 7.62 31.17 -4.70
CA THR A 135 6.19 31.08 -5.05
C THR A 135 5.98 30.26 -6.31
N GLU A 136 6.81 30.46 -7.34
CA GLU A 136 6.73 29.74 -8.60
C GLU A 136 7.10 28.25 -8.43
N ALA A 137 8.12 27.95 -7.63
CA ALA A 137 8.49 26.58 -7.30
C ALA A 137 7.34 25.83 -6.59
N LEU A 138 6.69 26.49 -5.63
CA LEU A 138 5.53 25.92 -4.94
C LEU A 138 4.35 25.70 -5.90
N LYS A 139 3.98 26.71 -6.70
CA LYS A 139 2.92 26.60 -7.73
C LYS A 139 3.16 25.46 -8.71
N SER A 140 4.42 25.26 -9.10
CA SER A 140 4.82 24.20 -10.05
C SER A 140 4.55 22.79 -9.54
N VAL A 141 4.63 22.56 -8.22
CA VAL A 141 4.40 21.22 -7.63
C VAL A 141 2.97 20.99 -7.13
N LEU A 142 2.19 22.05 -6.89
CA LEU A 142 0.80 21.92 -6.44
C LEU A 142 -0.08 21.15 -7.43
N ILE A 143 0.24 21.20 -8.73
CA ILE A 143 -0.50 20.46 -9.77
C ILE A 143 -0.51 18.94 -9.57
N TYR A 144 0.44 18.40 -8.79
CA TYR A 144 0.55 16.97 -8.53
C TYR A 144 -0.34 16.48 -7.39
N ASN A 145 -0.87 17.40 -6.55
CA ASN A 145 -1.64 17.06 -5.36
C ASN A 145 -0.96 15.98 -4.48
N ASN A 146 0.37 16.06 -4.40
CA ASN A 146 1.23 15.14 -3.68
C ASN A 146 1.90 15.87 -2.49
N TYR A 147 1.49 15.52 -1.28
CA TYR A 147 1.96 16.18 -0.05
C TYR A 147 3.47 16.07 0.14
N ASP A 148 4.05 14.88 -0.01
CA ASP A 148 5.48 14.64 0.19
C ASP A 148 6.34 15.50 -0.75
N LEU A 149 5.88 15.64 -2.00
CA LEU A 149 6.55 16.49 -2.99
C LEU A 149 6.51 17.96 -2.62
N ILE A 150 5.33 18.45 -2.18
CA ILE A 150 5.14 19.83 -1.73
C ILE A 150 6.01 20.09 -0.49
N GLN A 151 6.02 19.16 0.47
CA GLN A 151 6.84 19.25 1.68
C GLN A 151 8.33 19.30 1.36
N GLU A 152 8.81 18.50 0.41
CA GLU A 152 10.21 18.53 -0.01
C GLU A 152 10.59 19.88 -0.64
N VAL A 153 9.71 20.49 -1.45
CA VAL A 153 9.91 21.86 -1.95
C VAL A 153 9.93 22.87 -0.80
N CYS A 154 8.97 22.80 0.13
CA CYS A 154 8.92 23.69 1.30
C CYS A 154 10.22 23.63 2.11
N LYS A 155 10.81 22.43 2.25
CA LYS A 155 12.06 22.19 2.95
C LYS A 155 13.27 22.74 2.19
N ILE A 156 13.42 22.40 0.90
CA ILE A 156 14.57 22.82 0.08
C ILE A 156 14.60 24.35 -0.09
N PHE A 157 13.44 24.96 -0.34
CA PHE A 157 13.31 26.40 -0.54
C PHE A 157 13.12 27.19 0.76
N LYS A 158 13.08 26.50 1.91
CA LYS A 158 12.91 27.10 3.25
C LYS A 158 11.67 27.99 3.35
N LEU A 159 10.55 27.53 2.81
CA LEU A 159 9.31 28.31 2.72
C LEU A 159 8.66 28.54 4.08
N THR A 160 8.90 27.64 5.04
CA THR A 160 8.37 27.75 6.41
C THR A 160 8.98 28.91 7.20
N GLU A 161 10.18 29.38 6.84
CA GLU A 161 10.82 30.54 7.49
C GLU A 161 10.11 31.87 7.13
N THR A 162 9.41 31.92 5.98
CA THR A 162 8.67 33.09 5.51
C THR A 162 7.21 32.77 5.16
N ASN A 163 6.58 31.91 5.97
CA ASN A 163 5.25 31.36 5.71
C ASN A 163 4.15 32.40 5.48
N HIS A 164 4.17 33.54 6.19
CA HIS A 164 3.17 34.60 6.05
C HIS A 164 3.17 35.26 4.67
N GLU A 165 4.27 35.20 3.92
CA GLU A 165 4.38 35.76 2.56
C GLU A 165 3.55 34.97 1.53
N PHE A 166 3.13 33.74 1.88
CA PHE A 166 2.35 32.88 0.99
C PHE A 166 0.83 32.94 1.25
N LYS A 167 0.36 33.83 2.13
CA LYS A 167 -1.08 33.99 2.42
C LYS A 167 -1.87 34.35 1.16
N GLU A 168 -1.38 35.30 0.36
CA GLU A 168 -2.02 35.71 -0.90
C GLU A 168 -2.20 34.52 -1.86
N LEU A 169 -1.20 33.63 -1.95
CA LEU A 169 -1.31 32.41 -2.75
C LEU A 169 -2.40 31.47 -2.22
N VAL A 170 -2.49 31.29 -0.90
CA VAL A 170 -3.51 30.44 -0.29
C VAL A 170 -4.90 31.05 -0.50
N ASP A 171 -5.05 32.36 -0.33
CA ASP A 171 -6.29 33.09 -0.55
C ASP A 171 -6.75 32.94 -2.01
N ASP A 172 -5.85 33.07 -2.97
CA ASP A 172 -6.10 32.83 -4.39
C ASP A 172 -6.60 31.40 -4.66
N LEU A 173 -6.03 30.39 -4.00
CA LEU A 173 -6.46 29.00 -4.14
C LEU A 173 -7.86 28.78 -3.56
N LEU A 174 -8.14 29.38 -2.39
CA LEU A 174 -9.46 29.31 -1.76
C LEU A 174 -10.53 30.02 -2.61
N MET A 175 -10.23 31.19 -3.17
CA MET A 175 -11.12 31.90 -4.10
C MET A 175 -11.42 31.07 -5.36
N GLN A 176 -10.44 30.28 -5.83
CA GLN A 176 -10.60 29.36 -6.97
C GLN A 176 -11.25 28.01 -6.60
N GLN A 177 -11.68 27.82 -5.34
CA GLN A 177 -12.19 26.55 -4.81
C GLN A 177 -11.22 25.36 -4.93
N LYS A 178 -9.90 25.64 -5.00
CA LYS A 178 -8.84 24.61 -5.01
C LYS A 178 -8.50 24.17 -3.58
N LEU A 179 -9.47 23.52 -2.94
CA LEU A 179 -9.41 23.20 -1.51
C LEU A 179 -8.31 22.18 -1.15
N ILE A 180 -7.99 21.24 -2.04
CA ILE A 180 -6.93 20.24 -1.79
C ILE A 180 -5.56 20.93 -1.74
N GLU A 181 -5.27 21.74 -2.75
CA GLU A 181 -4.04 22.52 -2.87
C GLU A 181 -3.91 23.49 -1.69
N ALA A 182 -4.99 24.20 -1.35
CA ALA A 182 -5.02 25.10 -0.20
C ALA A 182 -4.73 24.35 1.12
N ALA A 183 -5.36 23.20 1.37
CA ALA A 183 -5.13 22.40 2.58
C ALA A 183 -3.67 21.91 2.68
N TYR A 184 -3.06 21.50 1.57
CA TYR A 184 -1.64 21.13 1.57
C TYR A 184 -0.72 22.33 1.83
N CYS A 185 -0.99 23.49 1.24
CA CYS A 185 -0.23 24.72 1.51
C CYS A 185 -0.34 25.10 2.99
N ILE A 186 -1.56 25.16 3.55
CA ILE A 186 -1.79 25.49 4.95
C ILE A 186 -1.04 24.52 5.88
N GLY A 187 -1.13 23.21 5.58
CA GLY A 187 -0.44 22.17 6.33
C GLY A 187 1.08 22.28 6.31
N THR A 188 1.67 22.41 5.11
CA THR A 188 3.13 22.42 4.92
C THR A 188 3.78 23.74 5.33
N LEU A 189 3.07 24.86 5.24
CA LEU A 189 3.55 26.19 5.65
C LEU A 189 3.21 26.54 7.11
N ASN A 190 2.51 25.64 7.81
CA ASN A 190 2.09 25.80 9.19
C ASN A 190 1.23 27.07 9.42
N LEU A 191 0.21 27.27 8.57
CA LEU A 191 -0.67 28.44 8.58
C LEU A 191 -2.04 28.16 9.25
N GLN A 192 -2.15 27.11 10.07
CA GLN A 192 -3.43 26.65 10.61
C GLN A 192 -4.14 27.70 11.47
N ASN A 193 -3.40 28.57 12.17
CA ASN A 193 -3.96 29.61 13.03
C ASN A 193 -4.45 30.85 12.24
N GLU A 194 -4.13 30.94 10.95
CA GLU A 194 -4.42 32.11 10.11
C GLU A 194 -5.73 31.96 9.33
N TYR A 195 -6.27 30.74 9.29
CA TYR A 195 -7.44 30.38 8.51
C TYR A 195 -8.50 29.76 9.39
N ASP A 196 -9.76 29.90 8.98
CA ASP A 196 -10.85 29.08 9.51
C ASP A 196 -10.72 27.66 8.93
N ILE A 197 -9.91 26.85 9.59
CA ILE A 197 -9.55 25.49 9.14
C ILE A 197 -10.78 24.61 9.01
N GLU A 198 -11.80 24.82 9.83
CA GLU A 198 -13.03 24.07 9.72
C GLU A 198 -13.73 24.35 8.39
N LYS A 199 -13.84 25.62 7.97
CA LYS A 199 -14.43 25.95 6.66
C LYS A 199 -13.66 25.37 5.48
N VAL A 200 -12.34 25.23 5.59
CA VAL A 200 -11.49 24.65 4.53
C VAL A 200 -11.61 23.12 4.50
N LEU A 201 -11.58 22.46 5.66
CA LEU A 201 -11.48 21.01 5.75
C LEU A 201 -12.82 20.27 5.74
N PHE A 202 -13.91 20.87 6.23
CA PHE A 202 -15.23 20.21 6.26
C PHE A 202 -15.75 19.83 4.86
N PRO A 203 -15.65 20.68 3.81
CA PRO A 203 -16.01 20.28 2.46
C PRO A 203 -15.21 19.06 1.98
N LEU A 204 -13.90 19.05 2.23
CA LEU A 204 -13.03 17.91 1.87
C LEU A 204 -13.41 16.62 2.62
N LEU A 205 -13.75 16.74 3.90
CA LEU A 205 -14.25 15.63 4.71
C LEU A 205 -15.55 15.06 4.14
N LEU A 206 -16.52 15.94 3.85
CA LEU A 206 -17.80 15.60 3.25
C LEU A 206 -17.70 15.18 1.78
N GLU A 207 -16.55 15.34 1.12
CA GLU A 207 -16.25 14.74 -0.19
C GLU A 207 -15.47 13.41 -0.08
N GLY A 208 -15.07 13.01 1.13
CA GLY A 208 -14.26 11.82 1.38
C GLY A 208 -12.78 12.00 0.99
N LYS A 209 -12.31 13.23 0.81
CA LYS A 209 -10.91 13.60 0.55
C LYS A 209 -10.11 13.68 1.86
N LEU A 210 -9.99 12.54 2.53
CA LEU A 210 -9.47 12.51 3.90
C LEU A 210 -7.95 12.70 4.03
N PHE A 211 -7.18 12.33 3.01
CA PHE A 211 -5.72 12.43 3.09
C PHE A 211 -5.23 13.89 3.18
N PRO A 212 -5.68 14.83 2.32
CA PRO A 212 -5.36 16.27 2.48
C PRO A 212 -5.71 16.83 3.86
N VAL A 213 -6.88 16.43 4.38
CA VAL A 213 -7.33 16.82 5.73
C VAL A 213 -6.32 16.31 6.77
N SER A 214 -5.96 15.02 6.69
CA SER A 214 -5.06 14.40 7.67
C SER A 214 -3.69 15.06 7.75
N GLN A 215 -3.12 15.40 6.58
CA GLN A 215 -1.81 16.03 6.49
C GLN A 215 -1.83 17.49 6.94
N CYS A 216 -2.93 18.21 6.72
CA CYS A 216 -3.08 19.60 7.13
C CYS A 216 -3.00 19.77 8.66
N ILE A 217 -3.57 18.83 9.41
CA ILE A 217 -3.69 18.92 10.88
C ILE A 217 -2.81 17.92 11.64
N GLN A 218 -1.89 17.22 10.97
CA GLN A 218 -1.13 16.10 11.54
C GLN A 218 -0.44 16.41 12.87
N ASN A 219 0.06 17.63 13.04
CA ASN A 219 0.81 18.06 14.23
C ASN A 219 -0.01 18.95 15.18
N HIS A 220 -1.34 18.97 15.05
CA HIS A 220 -2.25 19.87 15.77
C HIS A 220 -3.33 19.09 16.52
N PRO A 221 -3.03 18.48 17.69
CA PRO A 221 -3.95 17.59 18.41
C PRO A 221 -5.25 18.28 18.85
N ASN A 222 -5.19 19.56 19.22
CA ASN A 222 -6.38 20.32 19.59
C ASN A 222 -7.35 20.50 18.39
N LEU A 223 -6.81 20.77 17.20
CA LEU A 223 -7.62 20.87 15.98
C LEU A 223 -8.19 19.51 15.57
N GLN A 224 -7.39 18.44 15.69
CA GLN A 224 -7.84 17.07 15.45
C GLN A 224 -9.06 16.71 16.31
N LEU A 225 -8.99 17.05 17.60
CA LEU A 225 -10.07 16.80 18.55
C LEU A 225 -11.31 17.68 18.28
N ASN A 226 -11.12 18.97 18.01
CA ASN A 226 -12.25 19.88 17.76
C ASN A 226 -13.04 19.49 16.51
N ILE A 227 -12.35 19.11 15.43
CA ILE A 227 -13.01 18.61 14.21
C ILE A 227 -13.73 17.29 14.49
N ALA A 228 -13.13 16.38 15.27
CA ALA A 228 -13.80 15.13 15.67
C ALA A 228 -15.08 15.39 16.48
N LYS A 229 -15.06 16.30 17.46
CA LYS A 229 -16.24 16.69 18.26
C LYS A 229 -17.35 17.30 17.40
N LYS A 230 -16.99 18.08 16.39
CA LYS A 230 -17.97 18.69 15.49
C LYS A 230 -18.54 17.68 14.49
N LEU A 231 -17.75 16.70 14.05
CA LEU A 231 -18.29 15.56 13.31
C LEU A 231 -19.21 14.71 14.19
N ASP A 232 -18.85 14.51 15.45
CA ASP A 232 -19.65 13.78 16.44
C ASP A 232 -21.02 14.42 16.67
N SER A 233 -21.09 15.75 16.83
CA SER A 233 -22.36 16.46 17.01
C SER A 233 -23.32 16.31 15.82
N LEU A 234 -22.80 16.04 14.61
CA LEU A 234 -23.60 15.85 13.40
C LEU A 234 -24.21 14.44 13.29
N LEU A 235 -23.91 13.52 14.22
CA LEU A 235 -24.52 12.20 14.26
C LEU A 235 -25.98 12.24 14.71
N VAL A 236 -26.37 13.22 15.53
CA VAL A 236 -27.74 13.35 16.07
C VAL A 236 -28.58 14.30 15.20
N SER A 237 -29.88 14.02 15.06
CA SER A 237 -30.81 14.94 14.37
C SER A 237 -31.09 16.19 15.21
N GLU A 238 -31.15 17.38 14.59
CA GLU A 238 -31.43 18.66 15.28
C GLU A 238 -32.79 18.69 15.99
N ASP A 239 -33.76 17.87 15.56
CA ASP A 239 -35.15 17.88 16.03
C ASP A 239 -35.39 17.18 17.40
N ASP A 240 -34.44 16.41 17.94
CA ASP A 240 -34.72 15.49 19.06
C ASP A 240 -33.63 15.53 20.17
N VAL A 241 -33.30 16.73 20.66
CA VAL A 241 -32.32 16.96 21.75
C VAL A 241 -32.69 16.22 23.07
N SER A 242 -33.93 15.75 23.20
CA SER A 242 -34.41 15.07 24.41
C SER A 242 -34.27 13.54 24.40
N ARG A 243 -34.03 12.91 23.24
CA ARG A 243 -33.77 11.46 23.10
C ARG A 243 -32.80 11.21 21.94
N ALA A 244 -31.51 11.13 22.25
CA ALA A 244 -30.42 10.95 21.28
C ALA A 244 -30.37 9.53 20.66
N THR A 245 -31.49 9.01 20.17
CA THR A 245 -31.57 7.68 19.53
C THR A 245 -31.79 7.72 18.02
N LYS A 246 -32.16 8.89 17.46
CA LYS A 246 -32.36 9.07 16.02
C LYS A 246 -31.16 9.77 15.37
N PHE A 247 -30.53 9.06 14.45
CA PHE A 247 -29.33 9.50 13.74
C PHE A 247 -29.65 10.26 12.45
N SER A 248 -28.81 11.24 12.10
CA SER A 248 -28.90 12.02 10.85
C SER A 248 -28.72 11.14 9.59
N ILE A 249 -29.27 11.54 8.45
CA ILE A 249 -29.15 10.86 7.14
C ILE A 249 -27.68 10.64 6.74
N ASN A 250 -26.77 11.53 7.16
CA ASN A 250 -25.34 11.44 6.85
C ASN A 250 -24.52 10.62 7.87
N SER A 251 -25.13 10.07 8.91
CA SER A 251 -24.44 9.41 10.03
C SER A 251 -23.57 8.24 9.57
N LYS A 252 -24.02 7.46 8.59
CA LYS A 252 -23.24 6.36 8.00
C LYS A 252 -21.88 6.82 7.47
N ARG A 253 -21.85 7.99 6.83
CA ARG A 253 -20.62 8.57 6.26
C ARG A 253 -19.73 9.12 7.37
N ILE A 254 -20.32 9.83 8.32
CA ILE A 254 -19.61 10.45 9.45
C ILE A 254 -18.95 9.38 10.33
N ILE A 255 -19.66 8.29 10.66
CA ILE A 255 -19.09 7.14 11.40
C ILE A 255 -17.87 6.57 10.67
N LYS A 256 -17.94 6.39 9.35
CA LYS A 256 -16.78 5.92 8.56
C LYS A 256 -15.60 6.89 8.56
N ILE A 257 -15.87 8.19 8.66
CA ILE A 257 -14.82 9.22 8.78
C ILE A 257 -14.20 9.14 10.18
N LEU A 258 -15.02 9.13 11.23
CA LEU A 258 -14.58 9.06 12.63
C LEU A 258 -13.81 7.77 12.95
N ASN A 259 -14.22 6.62 12.42
CA ASN A 259 -13.45 5.36 12.53
C ASN A 259 -12.02 5.52 11.98
N LYS A 260 -11.86 6.16 10.83
CA LYS A 260 -10.53 6.46 10.27
C LYS A 260 -9.79 7.54 11.05
N TRP A 261 -10.53 8.50 11.60
CA TRP A 261 -9.98 9.61 12.38
C TRP A 261 -9.30 9.10 13.65
N VAL A 262 -9.96 8.22 14.40
CA VAL A 262 -9.39 7.57 15.59
C VAL A 262 -8.10 6.82 15.23
N LYS A 263 -8.10 6.06 14.13
CA LYS A 263 -6.91 5.33 13.66
C LYS A 263 -5.74 6.24 13.28
N TRP A 264 -5.99 7.43 12.76
CA TRP A 264 -4.93 8.36 12.34
C TRP A 264 -4.33 9.17 13.47
N PHE A 265 -5.17 9.55 14.44
CA PHE A 265 -4.80 10.54 15.44
C PHE A 265 -4.86 10.02 16.87
N ASN A 266 -5.21 8.76 17.06
CA ASN A 266 -5.44 8.15 18.37
C ASN A 266 -6.39 9.01 19.23
N THR A 267 -7.43 9.57 18.61
CA THR A 267 -8.37 10.47 19.29
C THR A 267 -9.22 9.65 20.29
N PRO A 268 -9.24 10.01 21.58
CA PRO A 268 -10.02 9.28 22.58
C PRO A 268 -11.51 9.34 22.25
N THR A 269 -12.18 8.18 22.14
CA THR A 269 -13.58 8.16 21.71
C THR A 269 -14.51 8.72 22.78
N GLU A 270 -14.10 8.67 24.06
CA GLU A 270 -14.85 9.22 25.20
C GLU A 270 -15.12 10.73 25.05
N GLN A 271 -14.28 11.41 24.27
CA GLN A 271 -14.46 12.83 23.96
C GLN A 271 -15.45 13.12 22.84
N CYS A 272 -15.94 12.07 22.16
CA CYS A 272 -16.94 12.06 21.09
C CYS A 272 -18.12 11.18 21.52
N PRO A 273 -19.03 11.67 22.39
CA PRO A 273 -20.01 10.84 23.09
C PRO A 273 -21.00 10.11 22.16
N ASN A 274 -21.40 10.71 21.03
CA ASN A 274 -22.36 10.07 20.12
C ASN A 274 -21.72 8.90 19.37
N PHE A 275 -20.50 9.09 18.90
CA PHE A 275 -19.70 8.09 18.24
C PHE A 275 -19.26 6.99 19.20
N HIS A 276 -18.86 7.35 20.42
CA HIS A 276 -18.59 6.41 21.50
C HIS A 276 -19.81 5.52 21.76
N TYR A 277 -21.00 6.12 21.92
CA TYR A 277 -22.24 5.37 22.09
C TYR A 277 -22.51 4.37 20.95
N VAL A 278 -22.34 4.79 19.68
CA VAL A 278 -22.50 3.91 18.51
C VAL A 278 -21.51 2.74 18.56
N ARG A 279 -20.24 3.00 18.90
CA ARG A 279 -19.22 1.94 19.00
C ARG A 279 -19.48 1.00 20.17
N SER A 280 -19.84 1.52 21.35
CA SER A 280 -20.14 0.72 22.54
C SER A 280 -21.34 -0.19 22.29
N ARG A 281 -22.38 0.31 21.62
CA ARG A 281 -23.55 -0.48 21.20
C ARG A 281 -23.15 -1.62 20.24
N ALA A 282 -22.28 -1.36 19.28
CA ALA A 282 -21.73 -2.39 18.40
C ALA A 282 -20.85 -3.42 19.14
N ALA A 283 -20.05 -2.98 20.12
CA ALA A 283 -19.22 -3.86 20.94
C ALA A 283 -20.09 -4.80 21.80
N VAL A 284 -21.18 -4.31 22.40
CA VAL A 284 -22.16 -5.14 23.11
C VAL A 284 -22.74 -6.23 22.19
N ASN A 285 -23.10 -5.90 20.95
CA ASN A 285 -23.59 -6.90 19.99
C ASN A 285 -22.56 -8.00 19.70
N VAL A 286 -21.28 -7.64 19.58
CA VAL A 286 -20.18 -8.60 19.38
C VAL A 286 -20.03 -9.51 20.59
N LEU A 287 -20.10 -8.98 21.81
CA LEU A 287 -20.01 -9.77 23.04
C LEU A 287 -21.18 -10.73 23.20
N ILE A 288 -22.40 -10.29 22.88
CA ILE A 288 -23.60 -11.12 22.88
C ILE A 288 -23.45 -12.29 21.89
N LYS A 289 -22.96 -12.02 20.68
CA LYS A 289 -22.67 -13.06 19.69
C LYS A 289 -21.60 -14.04 20.19
N ARG A 290 -20.49 -13.53 20.73
CA ARG A 290 -19.37 -14.35 21.23
C ARG A 290 -19.77 -15.26 22.38
N ARG A 291 -20.64 -14.79 23.27
CA ARG A 291 -21.22 -15.60 24.35
C ARG A 291 -22.08 -16.72 23.79
N ALA A 292 -22.94 -16.42 22.82
CA ALA A 292 -23.76 -17.45 22.16
C ALA A 292 -22.90 -18.52 21.47
N GLU A 293 -21.73 -18.13 20.94
CA GLU A 293 -20.71 -19.03 20.37
C GLU A 293 -19.84 -19.73 21.42
N GLN A 294 -20.06 -19.49 22.72
CA GLN A 294 -19.25 -20.01 23.85
C GLN A 294 -17.75 -19.72 23.71
N SER A 295 -17.40 -18.65 23.01
CA SER A 295 -16.01 -18.24 22.77
C SER A 295 -15.38 -17.48 23.94
N VAL A 296 -16.16 -17.17 24.98
CA VAL A 296 -15.77 -16.42 26.18
C VAL A 296 -16.49 -17.03 27.38
N SER A 297 -15.82 -17.14 28.52
CA SER A 297 -16.44 -17.60 29.76
C SER A 297 -17.47 -16.59 30.28
N GLU A 298 -18.44 -17.05 31.07
CA GLU A 298 -19.54 -16.20 31.57
C GLU A 298 -19.03 -15.03 32.43
N ASN A 299 -18.01 -15.27 33.26
CA ASN A 299 -17.45 -14.24 34.13
C ASN A 299 -16.73 -13.15 33.32
N VAL A 300 -15.91 -13.54 32.35
CA VAL A 300 -15.17 -12.60 31.50
C VAL A 300 -16.13 -11.80 30.62
N TRP A 301 -17.15 -12.45 30.04
CA TRP A 301 -18.18 -11.76 29.28
C TRP A 301 -18.92 -10.74 30.14
N GLU A 302 -19.28 -11.11 31.36
CA GLU A 302 -19.97 -10.23 32.30
C GLU A 302 -19.12 -8.98 32.62
N ASP A 303 -17.86 -9.15 33.00
CA ASP A 303 -16.96 -8.03 33.34
C ASP A 303 -16.78 -7.06 32.16
N MET A 304 -16.63 -7.59 30.94
CA MET A 304 -16.54 -6.77 29.72
C MET A 304 -17.81 -5.97 29.46
N VAL A 305 -18.96 -6.63 29.51
CA VAL A 305 -20.25 -5.99 29.27
C VAL A 305 -20.53 -4.94 30.33
N MET A 306 -20.20 -5.20 31.59
CA MET A 306 -20.32 -4.23 32.67
C MET A 306 -19.42 -3.01 32.43
N THR A 307 -18.20 -3.22 31.93
CA THR A 307 -17.24 -2.15 31.61
C THR A 307 -17.70 -1.27 30.44
N ILE A 308 -18.12 -1.87 29.32
CA ILE A 308 -18.65 -1.14 28.15
C ILE A 308 -20.00 -0.46 28.49
N VAL A 309 -20.78 -1.19 29.28
CA VAL A 309 -21.94 -0.82 30.06
C VAL A 309 -21.88 0.60 30.64
N GLY A 310 -21.01 0.66 31.65
CA GLY A 310 -20.88 1.75 32.58
C GLY A 310 -22.23 2.16 33.18
N ASP A 311 -22.35 3.46 33.41
CA ASP A 311 -23.57 4.09 33.94
C ASP A 311 -24.55 4.55 32.85
N ASN A 312 -24.28 4.24 31.58
CA ASN A 312 -25.10 4.71 30.47
C ASN A 312 -26.44 3.95 30.39
N THR A 313 -27.54 4.60 30.76
CA THR A 313 -28.88 3.99 30.77
C THR A 313 -29.27 3.40 29.41
N SER A 314 -29.03 4.09 28.29
CA SER A 314 -29.41 3.59 26.97
C SER A 314 -28.62 2.35 26.54
N LEU A 315 -27.35 2.24 26.92
CA LEU A 315 -26.56 1.03 26.69
C LEU A 315 -27.01 -0.13 27.59
N LYS A 316 -27.39 0.15 28.85
CA LYS A 316 -28.00 -0.85 29.76
C LYS A 316 -29.27 -1.42 29.15
N GLU A 317 -30.17 -0.56 28.70
CA GLU A 317 -31.41 -0.99 28.04
C GLU A 317 -31.14 -1.81 26.76
N HIS A 318 -30.17 -1.39 25.94
CA HIS A 318 -29.77 -2.12 24.72
C HIS A 318 -29.24 -3.52 25.01
N LEU A 319 -28.41 -3.68 26.05
CA LEU A 319 -27.93 -4.99 26.48
C LEU A 319 -29.11 -5.91 26.82
N ILE A 320 -30.03 -5.43 27.67
CA ILE A 320 -31.19 -6.23 28.10
C ILE A 320 -32.07 -6.59 26.91
N TYR A 321 -32.29 -5.62 26.00
CA TYR A 321 -33.00 -5.85 24.76
C TYR A 321 -32.38 -6.97 23.92
N LYS A 322 -31.05 -6.95 23.72
CA LYS A 322 -30.33 -7.98 22.93
C LYS A 322 -30.37 -9.36 23.59
N LEU A 323 -30.26 -9.44 24.91
CA LEU A 323 -30.43 -10.71 25.64
C LEU A 323 -31.84 -11.27 25.48
N MET A 324 -32.86 -10.41 25.57
CA MET A 324 -34.25 -10.81 25.36
C MET A 324 -34.54 -11.23 23.93
N GLN A 325 -33.92 -10.62 22.91
CA GLN A 325 -34.00 -11.06 21.51
C GLN A 325 -33.43 -12.48 21.31
N GLN A 326 -32.40 -12.85 22.08
CA GLN A 326 -31.84 -14.22 22.07
C GLN A 326 -32.62 -15.20 22.96
N ASN A 327 -33.76 -14.77 23.53
CA ASN A 327 -34.59 -15.55 24.44
C ASN A 327 -33.88 -15.93 25.76
N ASP A 328 -32.87 -15.16 26.18
CA ASP A 328 -32.12 -15.35 27.43
C ASP A 328 -32.66 -14.45 28.54
N LYS A 329 -33.85 -14.81 29.03
CA LYS A 329 -34.57 -14.04 30.06
C LYS A 329 -33.88 -14.09 31.42
N GLU A 330 -33.25 -15.21 31.75
CA GLU A 330 -32.59 -15.40 33.06
C GLU A 330 -31.39 -14.47 33.20
N THR A 331 -30.52 -14.43 32.19
CA THR A 331 -29.35 -13.54 32.17
C THR A 331 -29.78 -12.08 32.10
N ALA A 332 -30.82 -11.76 31.32
CA ALA A 332 -31.40 -10.41 31.30
C ALA A 332 -31.81 -9.91 32.69
N LEU A 333 -32.54 -10.73 33.46
CA LEU A 333 -32.95 -10.37 34.83
C LEU A 333 -31.75 -10.27 35.79
N LYS A 334 -30.77 -11.16 35.65
CA LYS A 334 -29.50 -11.09 36.41
C LYS A 334 -28.79 -9.76 36.15
N MET A 335 -28.71 -9.32 34.89
CA MET A 335 -28.05 -8.08 34.51
C MET A 335 -28.82 -6.83 34.96
N VAL A 336 -30.16 -6.83 34.91
CA VAL A 336 -30.98 -5.74 35.46
C VAL A 336 -30.65 -5.47 36.93
N ASN A 337 -30.51 -6.54 37.72
CA ASN A 337 -30.13 -6.44 39.13
C ASN A 337 -28.70 -5.94 39.30
N LYS A 338 -27.73 -6.51 38.57
CA LYS A 338 -26.32 -6.11 38.66
C LYS A 338 -26.04 -4.68 38.20
N LEU A 339 -26.77 -4.21 37.19
CA LEU A 339 -26.65 -2.84 36.64
C LEU A 339 -27.46 -1.79 37.43
N ASN A 340 -28.13 -2.20 38.53
CA ASN A 340 -28.97 -1.39 39.39
C ASN A 340 -30.11 -0.66 38.63
N MET A 341 -30.77 -1.36 37.70
CA MET A 341 -31.87 -0.80 36.90
C MET A 341 -33.23 -0.93 37.61
N THR A 342 -33.43 -0.19 38.71
CA THR A 342 -34.57 -0.37 39.63
C THR A 342 -35.95 -0.15 39.01
N ASP A 343 -36.06 0.70 37.99
CA ASP A 343 -37.34 1.07 37.34
C ASP A 343 -37.54 0.41 35.96
N PHE A 344 -36.64 -0.49 35.55
CA PHE A 344 -36.68 -1.07 34.22
C PHE A 344 -37.54 -2.33 34.14
N ASP A 345 -38.65 -2.24 33.40
CA ASP A 345 -39.58 -3.35 33.22
C ASP A 345 -39.26 -4.15 31.95
N VAL A 346 -38.59 -5.29 32.12
CA VAL A 346 -38.20 -6.21 31.05
C VAL A 346 -39.43 -6.72 30.26
N THR A 347 -40.63 -6.75 30.87
CA THR A 347 -41.84 -7.27 30.22
C THR A 347 -42.48 -6.31 29.21
N LYS A 348 -42.09 -5.03 29.24
CA LYS A 348 -42.60 -3.98 28.35
C LYS A 348 -41.69 -3.72 27.14
N LEU A 349 -40.62 -4.49 26.98
CA LEU A 349 -39.69 -4.34 25.87
C LEU A 349 -40.36 -4.66 24.53
N ASN A 350 -40.37 -3.69 23.63
CA ASN A 350 -40.83 -3.90 22.27
C ASN A 350 -39.70 -4.51 21.43
N LEU A 351 -39.72 -5.83 21.24
CA LEU A 351 -38.70 -6.58 20.50
C LEU A 351 -38.66 -6.31 18.98
N THR A 352 -39.48 -5.38 18.46
CA THR A 352 -39.57 -5.06 17.03
C THR A 352 -38.64 -3.94 16.55
N GLU A 353 -37.79 -3.35 17.40
CA GLU A 353 -36.77 -2.39 16.91
C GLU A 353 -35.89 -3.01 15.81
N GLU A 354 -35.92 -2.42 14.62
CA GLU A 354 -35.05 -2.79 13.51
C GLU A 354 -33.59 -2.52 13.88
N GLU A 355 -32.69 -3.48 13.61
CA GLU A 355 -31.25 -3.24 13.74
C GLU A 355 -30.87 -2.02 12.91
N THR A 356 -30.37 -0.97 13.57
CA THR A 356 -29.98 0.22 12.83
C THR A 356 -28.78 -0.14 11.95
N ASP A 357 -28.87 0.10 10.64
CA ASP A 357 -27.77 -0.12 9.68
C ASP A 357 -26.43 0.52 10.11
N LEU A 358 -26.47 1.47 11.05
CA LEU A 358 -25.34 2.20 11.61
C LEU A 358 -24.46 1.32 12.51
N GLU A 359 -25.06 0.39 13.25
CA GLU A 359 -24.35 -0.60 14.10
C GLU A 359 -23.50 -1.54 13.24
N ASN A 360 -23.99 -1.88 12.04
CA ASN A 360 -23.26 -2.67 11.05
C ASN A 360 -22.09 -1.91 10.38
N ILE A 361 -22.01 -0.58 10.55
CA ILE A 361 -21.00 0.30 9.92
C ILE A 361 -19.87 0.69 10.88
N ALA A 362 -20.08 0.58 12.21
CA ALA A 362 -18.96 0.55 13.14
C ALA A 362 -18.00 -0.55 12.66
N ASP A 363 -16.70 -0.24 12.50
CA ASP A 363 -15.72 -1.06 11.78
C ASP A 363 -15.72 -2.50 12.34
N LYS A 364 -16.54 -3.40 11.76
CA LYS A 364 -16.58 -4.81 12.12
C LYS A 364 -15.20 -5.41 11.99
N ASP A 365 -14.41 -4.96 11.00
CA ASP A 365 -13.03 -5.39 10.80
C ASP A 365 -12.12 -5.16 12.04
N ASP A 366 -12.31 -4.11 12.86
CA ASP A 366 -11.52 -3.93 14.10
C ASP A 366 -12.11 -4.71 15.28
N LEU A 367 -13.44 -4.74 15.38
CA LEU A 367 -14.16 -5.45 16.43
C LEU A 367 -14.06 -6.99 16.26
N GLU A 368 -13.87 -7.45 15.02
CA GLU A 368 -13.68 -8.84 14.60
C GLU A 368 -12.19 -9.19 14.36
N ASP A 369 -11.22 -8.27 14.27
CA ASP A 369 -9.79 -8.68 14.07
C ASP A 369 -9.25 -9.48 15.27
N LEU A 370 -9.85 -9.29 16.44
CA LEU A 370 -9.66 -10.12 17.64
C LEU A 370 -10.12 -11.59 17.45
N SER A 371 -10.87 -11.90 16.37
CA SER A 371 -11.45 -13.22 16.05
C SER A 371 -10.63 -14.07 15.07
N LYS A 372 -9.43 -13.63 14.63
CA LYS A 372 -8.60 -14.45 13.71
C LYS A 372 -7.92 -15.68 14.36
N GLY A 373 -8.44 -16.18 15.46
CA GLY A 373 -8.27 -17.57 15.87
C GLY A 373 -9.49 -18.35 15.40
N HIS A 374 -9.35 -19.22 14.40
CA HIS A 374 -10.41 -20.17 14.04
C HIS A 374 -10.90 -20.90 15.29
N LEU A 375 -12.20 -20.84 15.55
CA LEU A 375 -12.87 -21.64 16.56
C LEU A 375 -13.30 -22.94 15.89
N GLU A 376 -12.54 -24.01 16.12
CA GLU A 376 -13.11 -25.35 16.07
C GLU A 376 -13.76 -25.61 17.43
N MET A 377 -14.95 -26.21 17.40
CA MET A 377 -15.65 -26.64 18.62
C MET A 377 -14.80 -27.73 19.28
N GLU A 378 -14.28 -27.49 20.48
CA GLU A 378 -13.58 -28.52 21.25
C GLU A 378 -14.50 -29.04 22.37
N GLU A 379 -14.91 -30.30 22.26
CA GLU A 379 -15.33 -31.10 23.41
C GLU A 379 -14.15 -31.18 24.40
N LYS A 380 -14.44 -31.06 25.71
CA LYS A 380 -13.50 -31.17 26.85
C LYS A 380 -12.22 -31.97 26.53
N SER A 381 -11.20 -31.28 26.03
CA SER A 381 -9.86 -31.80 25.75
C SER A 381 -8.94 -31.52 26.94
N GLU A 382 -7.97 -32.41 27.17
CA GLU A 382 -6.85 -32.13 28.07
C GLU A 382 -6.05 -30.95 27.51
N HIS A 383 -5.67 -29.98 28.33
CA HIS A 383 -4.89 -28.81 27.91
C HIS A 383 -3.41 -28.98 28.28
N LEU A 384 -2.52 -28.28 27.59
CA LEU A 384 -1.10 -28.23 27.95
C LEU A 384 -0.96 -27.67 29.37
N MET A 385 -0.33 -28.43 30.26
CA MET A 385 -0.07 -28.02 31.63
C MET A 385 1.24 -27.24 31.74
N PHE A 386 1.24 -26.20 32.57
CA PHE A 386 2.47 -25.51 32.97
C PHE A 386 3.34 -26.47 33.78
N ASN A 387 4.54 -26.77 33.28
CA ASN A 387 5.43 -27.80 33.82
C ASN A 387 6.60 -27.25 34.63
N LEU A 388 6.65 -25.92 34.83
CA LEU A 388 7.60 -25.27 35.72
C LEU A 388 6.94 -25.01 37.09
N SER A 389 7.77 -24.83 38.13
CA SER A 389 7.25 -24.43 39.43
C SER A 389 6.85 -22.95 39.42
N ALA A 390 5.93 -22.55 40.30
CA ALA A 390 5.60 -21.13 40.48
C ALA A 390 6.85 -20.27 40.80
N SER A 391 7.89 -20.86 41.39
CA SER A 391 9.15 -20.18 41.68
C SER A 391 9.99 -19.85 40.42
N ASP A 392 9.70 -20.49 39.29
CA ASP A 392 10.34 -20.25 38.00
C ASP A 392 9.65 -19.12 37.21
N ILE A 393 8.54 -18.57 37.72
CA ILE A 393 7.93 -17.34 37.21
C ILE A 393 8.56 -16.15 37.94
N LYS A 394 9.33 -15.33 37.22
CA LYS A 394 10.03 -14.15 37.76
C LYS A 394 9.25 -12.89 37.43
N TYR A 395 8.56 -12.33 38.43
CA TYR A 395 7.78 -11.11 38.29
C TYR A 395 8.66 -9.85 38.39
N VAL A 396 8.70 -9.05 37.32
CA VAL A 396 9.53 -7.85 37.15
C VAL A 396 8.65 -6.60 37.17
N ASP A 397 8.62 -5.91 38.31
CA ASP A 397 7.70 -4.80 38.62
C ASP A 397 8.43 -3.50 39.05
N ASN A 398 9.76 -3.49 39.01
CA ASN A 398 10.57 -2.33 39.38
C ASN A 398 11.91 -2.32 38.65
N ALA A 399 12.58 -1.17 38.68
CA ALA A 399 13.84 -0.95 37.98
C ALA A 399 14.97 -1.91 38.38
N ALA A 400 15.11 -2.28 39.66
CA ALA A 400 16.19 -3.17 40.10
C ALA A 400 16.01 -4.60 39.53
N LYS A 401 14.79 -5.14 39.64
CA LYS A 401 14.46 -6.44 39.02
C LYS A 401 14.59 -6.40 37.50
N PHE A 402 14.30 -5.26 36.89
CA PHE A 402 14.45 -5.07 35.45
C PHE A 402 15.91 -5.11 35.03
N ASP A 403 16.80 -4.44 35.76
CA ASP A 403 18.25 -4.48 35.49
C ASP A 403 18.81 -5.91 35.64
N ASP A 404 18.39 -6.64 36.68
CA ASP A 404 18.76 -8.04 36.87
C ASP A 404 18.31 -8.91 35.68
N PHE A 405 17.06 -8.73 35.25
CA PHE A 405 16.50 -9.40 34.07
C PHE A 405 17.30 -9.10 32.79
N ILE A 406 17.63 -7.83 32.52
CA ILE A 406 18.38 -7.42 31.32
C ILE A 406 19.79 -8.02 31.30
N ASN A 407 20.44 -8.13 32.46
CA ASN A 407 21.76 -8.74 32.55
C ASN A 407 21.70 -10.26 32.33
N GLU A 408 20.65 -10.90 32.85
CA GLU A 408 20.50 -12.35 32.79
C GLU A 408 20.07 -12.85 31.40
N ILE A 409 19.18 -12.13 30.71
CA ILE A 409 18.64 -12.55 29.40
C ILE A 409 19.72 -12.68 28.32
N LEU A 410 20.85 -11.99 28.48
CA LEU A 410 21.99 -12.05 27.57
C LEU A 410 22.70 -13.41 27.55
N ASN A 411 22.44 -14.28 28.54
CA ASN A 411 23.02 -15.62 28.60
C ASN A 411 22.27 -16.65 27.74
N TYR A 412 21.17 -16.26 27.12
CA TYR A 412 20.30 -17.15 26.35
C TYR A 412 20.36 -16.83 24.86
N ASP A 413 20.27 -17.86 24.03
CA ASP A 413 20.31 -17.78 22.56
C ASP A 413 18.92 -17.74 21.92
N VAL A 414 17.89 -18.15 22.66
CA VAL A 414 16.50 -18.23 22.23
C VAL A 414 15.60 -17.79 23.36
N VAL A 415 14.61 -16.95 23.04
CA VAL A 415 13.57 -16.50 23.96
C VAL A 415 12.19 -16.61 23.31
N GLY A 416 11.19 -17.04 24.06
CA GLY A 416 9.77 -16.93 23.69
C GLY A 416 9.22 -15.59 24.16
N ILE A 417 8.48 -14.89 23.30
CA ILE A 417 7.87 -13.61 23.63
C ILE A 417 6.37 -13.67 23.31
N ASP A 418 5.58 -13.23 24.27
CA ASP A 418 4.17 -12.90 24.09
C ASP A 418 3.85 -11.59 24.81
N THR A 419 2.71 -10.98 24.51
CA THR A 419 2.26 -9.75 25.18
C THR A 419 0.76 -9.74 25.45
N GLU A 420 0.36 -9.08 26.53
CA GLU A 420 -1.05 -8.96 26.93
C GLU A 420 -1.45 -7.50 27.14
N TRP A 421 -2.69 -7.18 26.76
CA TRP A 421 -3.29 -5.86 26.91
C TRP A 421 -4.79 -5.97 27.16
N LYS A 422 -5.35 -4.96 27.81
CA LYS A 422 -6.79 -4.90 28.08
C LYS A 422 -7.57 -4.75 26.76
N PRO A 423 -8.55 -5.62 26.47
CA PRO A 423 -9.35 -5.51 25.26
C PRO A 423 -10.33 -4.34 25.37
N HIS A 424 -10.17 -3.35 24.48
CA HIS A 424 -11.00 -2.14 24.51
C HIS A 424 -12.01 -2.06 23.38
N PHE A 425 -12.06 -3.04 22.46
CA PHE A 425 -12.98 -3.06 21.31
C PHE A 425 -12.89 -1.77 20.45
N GLY A 426 -11.70 -1.16 20.43
CA GLY A 426 -11.44 0.14 19.81
C GLY A 426 -12.27 1.30 20.39
N LEU A 427 -12.76 1.19 21.62
CA LEU A 427 -13.37 2.28 22.38
C LEU A 427 -12.30 3.20 22.96
N SER A 428 -11.16 2.66 23.36
CA SER A 428 -10.00 3.42 23.78
C SER A 428 -8.73 2.84 23.16
N ALA A 429 -7.62 3.56 23.33
CA ALA A 429 -6.32 3.07 22.90
C ALA A 429 -5.93 1.86 23.75
N GLU A 430 -5.58 0.75 23.09
CA GLU A 430 -5.02 -0.43 23.75
C GLU A 430 -3.61 -0.09 24.24
N ARG A 431 -3.29 -0.54 25.46
CA ARG A 431 -2.00 -0.29 26.11
C ARG A 431 -1.42 -1.60 26.57
N LEU A 432 -0.12 -1.77 26.33
CA LEU A 432 0.61 -2.94 26.77
C LEU A 432 0.55 -3.03 28.30
N ALA A 433 0.05 -4.15 28.83
CA ALA A 433 -0.17 -4.37 30.25
C ALA A 433 0.84 -5.36 30.83
N LEU A 434 1.18 -6.42 30.09
CA LEU A 434 2.21 -7.39 30.44
C LEU A 434 3.04 -7.76 29.22
N MET A 435 4.31 -8.09 29.46
CA MET A 435 5.17 -8.75 28.48
C MET A 435 5.79 -10.00 29.10
N GLN A 436 5.68 -11.13 28.41
CA GLN A 436 6.21 -12.40 28.88
C GLN A 436 7.44 -12.76 28.07
N ILE A 437 8.52 -13.12 28.77
CA ILE A 437 9.79 -13.51 28.15
C ILE A 437 10.20 -14.85 28.74
N ALA A 438 9.98 -15.91 27.98
CA ALA A 438 10.33 -17.25 28.37
C ALA A 438 11.73 -17.62 27.88
N VAL A 439 12.49 -18.25 28.77
CA VAL A 439 13.68 -19.02 28.46
C VAL A 439 13.39 -20.50 28.78
N ARG A 440 14.36 -21.39 28.59
CA ARG A 440 14.14 -22.84 28.75
C ARG A 440 13.78 -23.26 30.17
N ASP A 441 14.29 -22.54 31.17
CA ASP A 441 14.22 -22.90 32.58
C ASP A 441 13.31 -22.01 33.43
N LYS A 442 12.83 -20.88 32.90
CA LYS A 442 12.03 -19.89 33.63
C LYS A 442 11.32 -18.92 32.70
N VAL A 443 10.38 -18.17 33.25
CA VAL A 443 9.65 -17.13 32.53
C VAL A 443 9.67 -15.82 33.30
N TYR A 444 10.04 -14.74 32.63
CA TYR A 444 9.94 -13.39 33.17
C TYR A 444 8.61 -12.78 32.78
N ILE A 445 7.87 -12.27 33.77
CA ILE A 445 6.64 -11.52 33.57
C ILE A 445 6.95 -10.06 33.89
N LEU A 446 7.05 -9.24 32.84
CA LEU A 446 7.31 -7.81 32.96
C LEU A 446 5.98 -7.08 33.11
N ASP A 447 5.82 -6.42 34.25
CA ASP A 447 4.63 -5.63 34.56
C ASP A 447 4.72 -4.25 33.91
N MET A 448 4.26 -4.15 32.66
CA MET A 448 4.40 -2.94 31.86
C MET A 448 3.61 -1.76 32.43
N VAL A 449 2.59 -2.00 33.25
CA VAL A 449 1.84 -0.97 33.97
C VAL A 449 2.75 -0.26 34.97
N TYR A 450 3.46 -1.00 35.82
CA TYR A 450 4.38 -0.42 36.83
C TYR A 450 5.71 0.03 36.22
N LEU A 451 6.27 -0.75 35.28
CA LEU A 451 7.56 -0.45 34.66
C LEU A 451 7.54 0.88 33.89
N ARG A 452 6.41 1.22 33.27
CA ARG A 452 6.19 2.50 32.58
C ARG A 452 6.42 3.71 33.49
N ASP A 453 6.08 3.62 34.76
CA ASP A 453 6.21 4.74 35.70
C ASP A 453 7.58 4.80 36.39
N CYS A 454 8.31 3.68 36.46
CA CYS A 454 9.59 3.62 37.18
C CYS A 454 10.84 3.57 36.29
N LEU A 455 10.72 3.20 35.01
CA LEU A 455 11.86 3.11 34.09
C LEU A 455 12.17 4.45 33.41
N MET A 456 13.43 4.88 33.52
CA MET A 456 13.97 6.00 32.74
C MET A 456 14.20 5.64 31.26
N PRO A 457 14.23 6.62 30.32
CA PRO A 457 14.46 6.37 28.89
C PRO A 457 15.70 5.52 28.57
N GLU A 458 16.75 5.59 29.38
CA GLU A 458 17.96 4.80 29.24
C GLU A 458 17.73 3.30 29.46
N HIS A 459 16.83 2.92 30.37
CA HIS A 459 16.45 1.52 30.59
C HIS A 459 15.73 0.96 29.36
N TRP A 460 14.80 1.73 28.79
CA TRP A 460 14.10 1.37 27.55
C TRP A 460 15.06 1.22 26.37
N ASP A 461 15.96 2.18 26.21
CA ASP A 461 17.01 2.11 25.19
C ASP A 461 17.91 0.88 25.35
N CYS A 462 18.26 0.54 26.59
CA CYS A 462 19.03 -0.64 26.94
C CYS A 462 18.25 -1.91 26.59
N PHE A 463 16.98 -1.99 26.95
CA PHE A 463 16.09 -3.10 26.66
C PHE A 463 15.93 -3.36 25.17
N MET A 464 15.59 -2.31 24.41
CA MET A 464 15.44 -2.42 22.95
C MET A 464 16.75 -2.86 22.29
N LYS A 465 17.90 -2.40 22.79
CA LYS A 465 19.21 -2.78 22.23
C LYS A 465 19.61 -4.21 22.59
N ASN A 466 19.51 -4.59 23.86
CA ASN A 466 20.10 -5.81 24.41
C ASN A 466 19.23 -7.05 24.18
N LEU A 467 17.92 -6.89 24.03
CA LEU A 467 17.01 -7.99 23.71
C LEU A 467 16.59 -7.95 22.23
N PHE A 468 15.79 -6.95 21.85
CA PHE A 468 15.16 -6.91 20.54
C PHE A 468 16.14 -6.65 19.39
N GLY A 469 17.13 -5.78 19.61
CA GLY A 469 18.19 -5.46 18.65
C GLY A 469 19.30 -6.51 18.58
N ASN A 470 19.44 -7.35 19.60
CA ASN A 470 20.54 -8.31 19.73
C ASN A 470 20.40 -9.49 18.76
N ASN A 471 21.39 -9.69 17.91
CA ASN A 471 21.42 -10.73 16.90
C ASN A 471 21.86 -12.10 17.40
N ASN A 472 22.36 -12.19 18.63
CA ASN A 472 22.73 -13.47 19.24
C ASN A 472 21.52 -14.16 19.90
N ILE A 473 20.37 -13.47 19.99
CA ILE A 473 19.15 -13.97 20.61
C ILE A 473 18.06 -14.06 19.54
N ILE A 474 17.53 -15.26 19.32
CA ILE A 474 16.35 -15.48 18.48
C ILE A 474 15.10 -15.20 19.32
N LYS A 475 14.23 -14.30 18.84
CA LYS A 475 12.95 -13.97 19.48
C LYS A 475 11.84 -14.75 18.79
N LEU A 476 11.27 -15.72 19.50
CA LEU A 476 10.15 -16.52 19.04
C LEU A 476 8.82 -15.84 19.39
N GLY A 477 7.84 -15.92 18.51
CA GLY A 477 6.45 -15.56 18.80
C GLY A 477 5.48 -16.16 17.77
N CYS A 478 4.19 -15.92 17.90
CA CYS A 478 3.17 -16.41 16.97
C CYS A 478 2.22 -15.28 16.57
N GLY A 479 2.31 -14.79 15.33
CA GLY A 479 1.68 -13.52 14.99
C GLY A 479 2.40 -12.31 15.61
N ILE A 480 3.66 -12.51 16.01
CA ILE A 480 4.54 -11.62 16.82
C ILE A 480 4.62 -10.17 16.36
N MET A 481 4.19 -9.90 15.13
CA MET A 481 4.29 -8.57 14.54
C MET A 481 3.28 -7.59 15.12
N ASN A 482 2.15 -8.07 15.65
CA ASN A 482 1.23 -7.26 16.42
C ASN A 482 1.85 -6.89 17.77
N ASP A 483 2.48 -7.86 18.45
CA ASP A 483 3.20 -7.66 19.71
C ASP A 483 4.34 -6.67 19.54
N VAL A 484 5.14 -6.80 18.47
CA VAL A 484 6.20 -5.83 18.12
C VAL A 484 5.64 -4.42 17.96
N GLN A 485 4.46 -4.26 17.37
CA GLN A 485 3.83 -2.95 17.24
C GLN A 485 3.43 -2.39 18.61
N MET A 486 2.82 -3.21 19.48
CA MET A 486 2.50 -2.83 20.86
C MET A 486 3.74 -2.42 21.66
N ILE A 487 4.85 -3.14 21.48
CA ILE A 487 6.14 -2.83 22.12
C ILE A 487 6.71 -1.51 21.62
N ILE A 488 6.61 -1.23 20.32
CA ILE A 488 7.05 0.04 19.73
C ILE A 488 6.20 1.19 20.26
N ASP A 489 4.88 1.02 20.31
CA ASP A 489 3.94 2.06 20.71
C ASP A 489 4.02 2.38 22.21
N ASP A 490 4.38 1.40 23.06
CA ASP A 490 4.57 1.59 24.50
C ASP A 490 5.99 2.05 24.90
N SER A 491 6.97 1.99 23.99
CA SER A 491 8.37 2.30 24.28
C SER A 491 8.60 3.79 24.63
N GLN A 492 9.18 4.04 25.81
CA GLN A 492 9.53 5.39 26.30
C GLN A 492 11.02 5.75 26.16
N GLY A 493 11.71 5.12 25.21
CA GLY A 493 13.12 5.39 24.92
C GLY A 493 13.45 6.81 24.47
N THR A 494 14.74 7.09 24.30
CA THR A 494 15.22 8.44 23.95
C THR A 494 14.63 8.90 22.61
N LYS A 495 13.99 10.07 22.60
CA LYS A 495 13.35 10.64 21.39
C LYS A 495 14.34 10.74 20.23
N GLY A 496 13.94 10.24 19.06
CA GLY A 496 14.72 10.28 17.82
C GLY A 496 15.74 9.14 17.66
N LYS A 497 15.90 8.27 18.66
CA LYS A 497 16.69 7.04 18.53
C LYS A 497 15.91 6.00 17.73
N LYS A 498 16.60 5.33 16.81
CA LYS A 498 15.97 4.27 16.01
C LYS A 498 15.83 3.00 16.86
N ILE A 499 14.60 2.49 16.92
CA ILE A 499 14.31 1.18 17.49
C ILE A 499 14.65 0.11 16.45
N GLY A 500 15.48 -0.85 16.83
CA GLY A 500 15.92 -1.94 15.96
C GLY A 500 15.41 -3.28 16.48
N PHE A 501 14.83 -4.07 15.58
CA PHE A 501 14.52 -5.47 15.83
C PHE A 501 15.35 -6.33 14.90
N SER A 502 15.92 -7.42 15.41
CA SER A 502 16.67 -8.40 14.64
C SER A 502 16.28 -9.81 15.06
N HIS A 503 16.52 -10.82 14.22
CA HIS A 503 16.36 -12.25 14.59
C HIS A 503 14.99 -12.57 15.23
N ILE A 504 13.92 -12.06 14.63
CA ILE A 504 12.54 -12.41 15.01
C ILE A 504 12.11 -13.60 14.15
N LEU A 505 11.64 -14.66 14.81
CA LEU A 505 11.09 -15.84 14.17
C LEU A 505 9.61 -16.00 14.57
N ASP A 506 8.72 -15.87 13.59
CA ASP A 506 7.32 -16.24 13.79
C ASP A 506 7.16 -17.75 13.62
N MET A 507 6.76 -18.43 14.69
CA MET A 507 6.64 -19.89 14.74
C MET A 507 5.57 -20.41 13.78
N SER A 508 4.51 -19.63 13.51
CA SER A 508 3.48 -20.00 12.52
C SER A 508 4.03 -19.96 11.09
N VAL A 509 4.90 -19.00 10.79
CA VAL A 509 5.59 -18.89 9.49
C VAL A 509 6.62 -19.99 9.35
N PHE A 510 7.38 -20.27 10.42
CA PHE A 510 8.37 -21.34 10.44
C PHE A 510 7.74 -22.71 10.22
N TYR A 511 6.68 -23.03 10.95
CA TYR A 511 5.98 -24.30 10.84
C TYR A 511 5.35 -24.50 9.45
N LYS A 512 4.72 -23.47 8.88
CA LYS A 512 4.24 -23.54 7.48
C LYS A 512 5.35 -23.83 6.49
N LYS A 513 6.53 -23.25 6.69
CA LYS A 513 7.67 -23.50 5.82
C LYS A 513 8.21 -24.92 5.97
N LEU A 514 8.21 -25.46 7.19
CA LEU A 514 8.52 -26.87 7.43
C LEU A 514 7.55 -27.80 6.69
N LEU A 515 6.24 -27.54 6.77
CA LEU A 515 5.22 -28.30 6.03
C LEU A 515 5.37 -28.22 4.51
N GLU A 516 5.77 -27.06 3.98
CA GLU A 516 5.98 -26.85 2.54
C GLU A 516 7.16 -27.68 2.01
N ILE A 517 8.25 -27.76 2.78
CA ILE A 517 9.51 -28.38 2.34
C ILE A 517 9.57 -29.87 2.71
N TYR A 518 9.00 -30.25 3.85
CA TYR A 518 9.06 -31.59 4.43
C TYR A 518 7.66 -32.10 4.84
N PRO A 519 6.73 -32.24 3.87
CA PRO A 519 5.35 -32.61 4.16
C PRO A 519 5.21 -34.02 4.75
N ASP A 520 6.05 -34.96 4.33
CA ASP A 520 5.98 -36.37 4.77
C ASP A 520 6.54 -36.51 6.19
N GLU A 521 7.60 -35.78 6.51
CA GLU A 521 8.24 -35.77 7.82
C GLU A 521 7.37 -35.09 8.88
N MET A 522 6.55 -34.13 8.49
CA MET A 522 5.72 -33.36 9.42
C MET A 522 4.34 -34.00 9.66
N HIS A 523 4.00 -35.14 9.02
CA HIS A 523 2.77 -35.94 9.20
C HIS A 523 1.53 -35.14 9.64
N ASN A 524 0.99 -34.29 8.77
CA ASN A 524 -0.23 -33.53 9.09
C ASN A 524 -1.22 -33.52 7.91
N GLU A 525 -2.47 -33.86 8.19
CA GLU A 525 -3.58 -33.97 7.22
C GLU A 525 -4.11 -32.60 6.73
N ILE A 526 -3.58 -31.49 7.25
CA ILE A 526 -4.14 -30.15 7.07
C ILE A 526 -3.28 -29.34 6.09
N ARG A 527 -3.71 -29.30 4.82
CA ARG A 527 -2.99 -28.59 3.74
C ARG A 527 -3.48 -27.15 3.46
N GLU A 528 -4.55 -26.66 4.09
CA GLU A 528 -5.27 -25.47 3.59
C GLU A 528 -5.69 -24.40 4.62
N GLN A 529 -4.94 -24.17 5.71
CA GLN A 529 -5.24 -23.03 6.60
C GLN A 529 -4.29 -21.84 6.38
N LYS A 530 -4.88 -20.68 6.03
CA LYS A 530 -4.13 -19.43 5.75
C LYS A 530 -3.42 -18.88 6.99
N ASN A 531 -3.96 -19.07 8.21
CA ASN A 531 -3.39 -18.60 9.48
C ASN A 531 -3.58 -19.66 10.57
N ILE A 532 -2.50 -20.02 11.26
CA ILE A 532 -2.50 -20.96 12.39
C ILE A 532 -2.21 -20.12 13.65
N GLY A 533 -3.10 -20.15 14.64
CA GLY A 533 -2.91 -19.46 15.92
C GLY A 533 -2.06 -20.27 16.91
N LEU A 534 -1.63 -19.64 18.00
CA LEU A 534 -0.69 -20.23 18.98
C LEU A 534 -1.20 -21.54 19.57
N SER A 535 -2.44 -21.58 20.09
CA SER A 535 -3.04 -22.79 20.67
C SER A 535 -3.11 -23.96 19.69
N ARG A 536 -3.49 -23.69 18.42
CA ARG A 536 -3.49 -24.73 17.37
C ARG A 536 -2.08 -25.18 17.00
N LEU A 537 -1.13 -24.26 16.96
CA LEU A 537 0.27 -24.59 16.70
C LEU A 537 0.85 -25.47 17.81
N CYS A 538 0.51 -25.14 19.06
CA CYS A 538 0.83 -25.91 20.25
C CYS A 538 0.25 -27.32 20.16
N GLU A 539 -1.01 -27.47 19.77
CA GLU A 539 -1.63 -28.78 19.57
C GLU A 539 -0.93 -29.59 18.49
N LEU A 540 -0.65 -28.98 17.33
CA LEU A 540 0.00 -29.64 16.20
C LEU A 540 1.44 -30.08 16.50
N ILE A 541 2.16 -29.33 17.33
CA ILE A 541 3.58 -29.59 17.62
C ILE A 541 3.72 -30.36 18.93
N LEU A 542 3.14 -29.88 20.03
CA LEU A 542 3.27 -30.45 21.37
C LEU A 542 2.23 -31.55 21.66
N GLY A 543 1.11 -31.57 20.95
CA GLY A 543 0.07 -32.60 21.06
C GLY A 543 -1.15 -32.21 21.90
N LEU A 544 -1.12 -31.04 22.56
CA LEU A 544 -2.20 -30.52 23.38
C LEU A 544 -2.42 -29.02 23.10
N PRO A 545 -3.68 -28.53 23.08
CA PRO A 545 -3.96 -27.12 22.91
C PRO A 545 -3.66 -26.32 24.18
N LEU A 546 -3.51 -25.00 24.02
CA LEU A 546 -3.49 -24.05 25.14
C LEU A 546 -4.92 -23.74 25.59
N ASN A 547 -5.14 -23.62 26.91
CA ASN A 547 -6.37 -23.05 27.46
C ASN A 547 -6.51 -21.60 26.97
N LYS A 548 -7.73 -21.14 26.65
CA LYS A 548 -8.02 -19.79 26.13
C LYS A 548 -8.86 -18.95 27.09
N GLU A 549 -9.15 -19.45 28.30
CA GLU A 549 -10.11 -18.83 29.22
C GLU A 549 -9.69 -17.44 29.72
N GLU A 550 -8.40 -17.21 29.98
CA GLU A 550 -7.88 -15.96 30.58
C GLU A 550 -7.48 -14.90 29.54
N ARG A 551 -7.51 -15.24 28.24
CA ARG A 551 -7.05 -14.37 27.13
C ARG A 551 -7.74 -13.00 27.08
N LEU A 552 -8.97 -12.94 27.55
CA LEU A 552 -9.87 -11.82 27.41
C LEU A 552 -10.07 -11.06 28.74
N CYS A 553 -9.27 -11.33 29.77
CA CYS A 553 -9.42 -10.68 31.07
C CYS A 553 -8.96 -9.20 31.06
N ASP A 554 -9.22 -8.50 32.17
CA ASP A 554 -8.62 -7.18 32.41
C ASP A 554 -7.15 -7.33 32.82
N TRP A 555 -6.26 -7.34 31.83
CA TRP A 555 -4.82 -7.44 32.04
C TRP A 555 -4.19 -6.23 32.73
N GLU A 556 -4.93 -5.12 32.92
CA GLU A 556 -4.47 -3.96 33.70
C GLU A 556 -4.81 -4.11 35.20
N GLU A 557 -5.61 -5.11 35.60
CA GLU A 557 -5.96 -5.34 37.01
C GLU A 557 -4.73 -5.71 37.86
N ARG A 558 -4.61 -5.14 39.06
CA ARG A 558 -3.51 -5.43 40.00
C ARG A 558 -4.02 -5.65 41.43
N PRO A 559 -3.50 -6.66 42.16
CA PRO A 559 -2.56 -7.69 41.69
C PRO A 559 -3.22 -8.67 40.71
N LEU A 560 -2.43 -9.29 39.83
CA LEU A 560 -2.92 -10.35 38.95
C LEU A 560 -3.14 -11.65 39.72
N ALA A 561 -4.21 -12.38 39.37
CA ALA A 561 -4.46 -13.71 39.90
C ALA A 561 -3.38 -14.71 39.45
N GLU A 562 -3.12 -15.73 40.27
CA GLU A 562 -2.10 -16.76 39.99
C GLU A 562 -2.40 -17.51 38.68
N SER A 563 -3.67 -17.83 38.40
CA SER A 563 -4.11 -18.46 37.14
C SER A 563 -3.73 -17.64 35.90
N ARG A 564 -3.82 -16.31 35.99
CA ARG A 564 -3.46 -15.39 34.90
C ARG A 564 -1.95 -15.31 34.69
N LEU A 565 -1.17 -15.40 35.77
CA LEU A 565 0.29 -15.46 35.69
C LEU A 565 0.75 -16.77 35.05
N GLU A 566 0.16 -17.89 35.42
CA GLU A 566 0.45 -19.20 34.82
C GLU A 566 0.06 -19.24 33.34
N TYR A 567 -1.13 -18.74 32.99
CA TYR A 567 -1.57 -18.58 31.60
C TYR A 567 -0.55 -17.77 30.78
N ALA A 568 -0.24 -16.56 31.26
CA ALA A 568 0.69 -15.65 30.58
C ALA A 568 2.08 -16.29 30.44
N ALA A 569 2.55 -16.97 31.47
CA ALA A 569 3.84 -17.64 31.44
C ALA A 569 3.88 -18.79 30.42
N LEU A 570 2.79 -19.57 30.31
CA LEU A 570 2.68 -20.69 29.39
C LEU A 570 2.65 -20.25 27.92
N ASP A 571 1.97 -19.14 27.60
CA ASP A 571 1.87 -18.63 26.22
C ASP A 571 3.26 -18.27 25.65
N ALA A 572 4.17 -17.72 26.47
CA ALA A 572 5.57 -17.53 26.06
C ALA A 572 6.41 -18.82 26.11
N LEU A 573 6.23 -19.67 27.13
CA LEU A 573 7.04 -20.89 27.33
C LEU A 573 6.79 -21.92 26.24
N CYS A 574 5.55 -22.08 25.78
CA CYS A 574 5.19 -23.05 24.76
C CYS A 574 5.93 -22.79 23.44
N LEU A 575 6.28 -21.53 23.12
CA LEU A 575 7.08 -21.17 21.95
C LEU A 575 8.47 -21.80 21.99
N VAL A 576 9.14 -21.73 23.14
CA VAL A 576 10.46 -22.33 23.37
C VAL A 576 10.37 -23.86 23.29
N GLN A 577 9.35 -24.45 23.92
CA GLN A 577 9.11 -25.89 23.87
C GLN A 577 8.86 -26.40 22.45
N MET A 578 8.04 -25.68 21.67
CA MET A 578 7.78 -25.99 20.26
C MET A 578 9.06 -25.90 19.42
N TYR A 579 9.86 -24.85 19.61
CA TYR A 579 11.12 -24.68 18.90
C TYR A 579 12.10 -25.82 19.18
N ASP A 580 12.29 -26.17 20.45
CA ASP A 580 13.19 -27.26 20.84
C ASP A 580 12.67 -28.63 20.35
N LYS A 581 11.36 -28.89 20.39
CA LYS A 581 10.76 -30.13 19.85
C LYS A 581 10.96 -30.23 18.33
N LEU A 582 10.73 -29.15 17.58
CA LEU A 582 10.98 -29.13 16.14
C LEU A 582 12.46 -29.33 15.80
N LYS A 583 13.36 -28.79 16.62
CA LYS A 583 14.81 -28.97 16.46
C LYS A 583 15.22 -30.44 16.62
N LEU A 584 14.63 -31.15 17.59
CA LEU A 584 14.84 -32.59 17.78
C LEU A 584 14.30 -33.39 16.60
N ILE A 585 13.06 -33.14 16.16
CA ILE A 585 12.46 -33.81 14.99
C ILE A 585 13.34 -33.60 13.75
N ALA A 586 13.81 -32.37 13.54
CA ALA A 586 14.66 -32.06 12.41
C ALA A 586 16.01 -32.78 12.45
N ALA A 587 16.62 -32.94 13.64
CA ALA A 587 17.83 -33.72 13.80
C ALA A 587 17.61 -35.21 13.52
N GLU A 588 16.51 -35.78 14.03
CA GLU A 588 16.14 -37.18 13.79
C GLU A 588 15.86 -37.47 12.31
N LYS A 589 15.21 -36.53 11.62
CA LYS A 589 14.80 -36.66 10.21
C LYS A 589 15.78 -36.04 9.22
N ASN A 590 16.96 -35.60 9.66
CA ASN A 590 18.00 -35.00 8.81
C ASN A 590 17.52 -33.78 7.99
N MET A 591 16.62 -32.98 8.57
CA MET A 591 16.08 -31.78 7.96
C MET A 591 17.04 -30.60 8.13
N ASN A 592 17.08 -29.70 7.15
CA ASN A 592 17.91 -28.50 7.20
C ASN A 592 17.30 -27.39 8.11
N PHE A 593 17.25 -27.64 9.41
CA PHE A 593 16.59 -26.79 10.41
C PHE A 593 17.12 -25.35 10.42
N ASP A 594 18.43 -25.17 10.60
CA ASP A 594 19.03 -23.84 10.74
C ASP A 594 18.85 -22.98 9.49
N HIS A 595 18.91 -23.59 8.30
CA HIS A 595 18.60 -22.88 7.07
C HIS A 595 17.14 -22.42 7.02
N LEU A 596 16.20 -23.29 7.40
CA LEU A 596 14.79 -22.94 7.41
C LEU A 596 14.45 -21.88 8.45
N VAL A 597 15.10 -21.91 9.63
CA VAL A 597 14.99 -20.83 10.62
C VAL A 597 15.41 -19.49 10.00
N ASN A 598 16.58 -19.45 9.33
CA ASN A 598 17.04 -18.24 8.66
C ASN A 598 16.09 -17.75 7.55
N VAL A 599 15.60 -18.66 6.71
CA VAL A 599 14.61 -18.34 5.67
C VAL A 599 13.33 -17.79 6.30
N SER A 600 12.83 -18.42 7.36
CA SER A 600 11.59 -18.00 8.01
C SER A 600 11.72 -16.67 8.75
N MET A 601 12.86 -16.35 9.37
CA MET A 601 13.11 -15.01 9.91
C MET A 601 13.03 -13.93 8.83
N HIS A 602 13.60 -14.18 7.64
CA HIS A 602 13.47 -13.26 6.51
C HIS A 602 12.02 -13.13 6.03
N LEU A 603 11.27 -14.23 6.02
CA LEU A 603 9.86 -14.23 5.65
C LEU A 603 9.00 -13.45 6.64
N THR A 604 9.19 -13.65 7.95
CA THR A 604 8.49 -12.93 9.02
C THR A 604 8.57 -11.41 8.81
N VAL A 605 9.77 -10.87 8.60
CA VAL A 605 9.97 -9.43 8.36
C VAL A 605 9.38 -8.98 7.01
N SER A 606 9.48 -9.81 5.97
CA SER A 606 8.96 -9.48 4.64
C SER A 606 7.42 -9.39 4.59
N LEU A 607 6.75 -10.23 5.39
CA LEU A 607 5.29 -10.25 5.55
C LEU A 607 4.78 -9.06 6.37
N TRP A 608 5.63 -8.51 7.25
CA TRP A 608 5.29 -7.37 8.11
C TRP A 608 5.59 -5.99 7.53
N LYS A 609 6.16 -5.87 6.31
CA LYS A 609 6.19 -4.55 5.68
C LYS A 609 4.78 -3.99 5.80
N PRO A 610 4.58 -2.84 6.49
CA PRO A 610 3.24 -2.29 6.67
C PRO A 610 2.68 -2.34 5.28
N LYS A 611 1.50 -2.93 5.12
CA LYS A 611 0.80 -2.75 3.87
C LYS A 611 0.78 -1.24 3.72
N ARG A 612 1.72 -0.69 2.93
CA ARG A 612 1.41 0.36 2.01
C ARG A 612 0.22 -0.29 1.35
N ARG A 613 -0.96 0.10 1.83
CA ARG A 613 -2.07 0.33 0.95
C ARG A 613 -1.52 1.36 -0.04
N ILE A 614 -0.64 0.94 -0.97
CA ILE A 614 -0.95 1.08 -2.38
C ILE A 614 -2.40 0.67 -2.37
N ARG A 615 -3.31 1.65 -2.41
CA ARG A 615 -4.75 1.42 -2.28
C ARG A 615 -5.04 0.16 -3.05
N GLY A 616 -5.11 -0.95 -2.32
CA GLY A 616 -5.39 -2.25 -2.86
C GLY A 616 -6.87 -2.16 -2.96
N MET A 617 -7.35 -1.43 -3.96
CA MET A 617 -8.71 -1.58 -4.40
C MET A 617 -8.81 -3.08 -4.63
N LYS A 618 -9.67 -3.74 -3.83
CA LYS A 618 -10.13 -5.09 -4.14
C LYS A 618 -10.77 -4.98 -5.52
N PHE A 619 -9.98 -5.20 -6.55
CA PHE A 619 -10.40 -5.31 -7.95
C PHE A 619 -10.14 -6.71 -8.49
N GLU A 620 -10.02 -7.68 -7.61
CA GLU A 620 -10.27 -9.06 -7.98
C GLU A 620 -11.76 -9.29 -7.77
N LYS A 621 -12.54 -8.95 -8.80
CA LYS A 621 -13.65 -9.85 -9.09
C LYS A 621 -12.97 -11.14 -9.52
N ASP A 622 -13.01 -12.15 -8.65
CA ASP A 622 -12.69 -13.52 -9.04
C ASP A 622 -13.62 -13.88 -10.19
N ILE A 623 -13.13 -13.71 -11.41
CA ILE A 623 -13.80 -14.30 -12.55
C ILE A 623 -13.38 -15.75 -12.54
N GLN A 624 -14.21 -16.58 -11.92
CA GLN A 624 -14.23 -17.98 -12.25
C GLN A 624 -14.68 -18.11 -13.71
N ILE A 625 -13.74 -18.02 -14.65
CA ILE A 625 -13.98 -18.42 -16.03
C ILE A 625 -14.08 -19.95 -16.00
N LYS A 626 -15.31 -20.46 -15.85
CA LYS A 626 -15.60 -21.90 -15.72
C LYS A 626 -15.27 -22.71 -16.98
N LYS A 627 -14.97 -22.08 -18.12
CA LYS A 627 -14.65 -22.75 -19.40
C LYS A 627 -13.26 -22.37 -19.91
N PRO A 628 -12.43 -23.35 -20.29
CA PRO A 628 -11.12 -23.05 -20.87
C PRO A 628 -11.24 -22.30 -22.21
N ILE A 629 -10.42 -21.27 -22.42
CA ILE A 629 -10.40 -20.48 -23.66
C ILE A 629 -9.20 -20.93 -24.50
N PRO A 630 -9.38 -21.49 -25.71
CA PRO A 630 -8.27 -21.75 -26.62
C PRO A 630 -7.51 -20.46 -26.98
N ILE A 631 -6.18 -20.49 -27.01
CA ILE A 631 -5.35 -19.29 -27.23
C ILE A 631 -5.71 -18.47 -28.48
N HIS A 632 -6.13 -19.12 -29.58
CA HIS A 632 -6.54 -18.44 -30.81
C HIS A 632 -7.90 -17.71 -30.70
N GLN A 633 -8.70 -18.01 -29.68
CA GLN A 633 -9.96 -17.32 -29.36
C GLN A 633 -9.75 -16.27 -28.27
N PHE A 634 -8.55 -16.18 -27.70
CA PHE A 634 -8.23 -15.20 -26.67
C PHE A 634 -7.98 -13.83 -27.30
N LYS A 635 -9.03 -12.99 -27.32
CA LYS A 635 -9.02 -11.65 -27.90
C LYS A 635 -8.84 -10.59 -26.83
N VAL A 636 -7.78 -9.80 -26.94
CA VAL A 636 -7.39 -8.80 -25.93
C VAL A 636 -7.10 -7.45 -26.57
N ALA A 637 -7.45 -6.37 -25.88
CA ALA A 637 -6.95 -5.03 -26.14
C ALA A 637 -6.07 -4.59 -24.94
N VAL A 638 -4.82 -4.22 -25.17
CA VAL A 638 -3.88 -3.80 -24.13
C VAL A 638 -3.50 -2.33 -24.29
N ASP A 639 -3.30 -1.62 -23.18
CA ASP A 639 -2.73 -0.27 -23.21
C ASP A 639 -1.22 -0.27 -23.57
N PRO A 640 -0.64 0.90 -23.95
CA PRO A 640 0.77 0.98 -24.33
C PRO A 640 1.76 0.50 -23.25
N ALA A 641 1.41 0.62 -21.97
CA ALA A 641 2.28 0.21 -20.87
C ALA A 641 2.39 -1.33 -20.73
N LEU A 642 1.50 -2.07 -21.39
CA LEU A 642 1.46 -3.54 -21.44
C LEU A 642 1.89 -4.09 -22.83
N GLU A 643 2.54 -3.27 -23.66
CA GLU A 643 2.98 -3.66 -25.01
C GLU A 643 3.83 -4.94 -25.01
N SER A 644 4.74 -5.09 -24.04
CA SER A 644 5.62 -6.26 -23.93
C SER A 644 4.82 -7.55 -23.74
N GLN A 645 3.87 -7.54 -22.81
CA GLN A 645 2.98 -8.67 -22.54
C GLN A 645 2.06 -8.93 -23.75
N GLY A 646 1.57 -7.88 -24.40
CA GLY A 646 0.78 -7.99 -25.62
C GLY A 646 1.52 -8.67 -26.76
N LYS A 647 2.79 -8.32 -26.99
CA LYS A 647 3.65 -8.96 -27.99
C LYS A 647 3.89 -10.44 -27.68
N GLN A 648 4.19 -10.78 -26.43
CA GLN A 648 4.37 -12.17 -26.00
C GLN A 648 3.08 -13.00 -26.17
N LEU A 649 1.91 -12.44 -25.86
CA LEU A 649 0.62 -13.09 -26.10
C LEU A 649 0.37 -13.35 -27.60
N ARG A 650 0.73 -12.41 -28.49
CA ARG A 650 0.67 -12.61 -29.94
C ARG A 650 1.55 -13.77 -30.40
N GLN A 651 2.76 -13.91 -29.85
CA GLN A 651 3.65 -15.04 -30.15
C GLN A 651 3.07 -16.40 -29.74
N LEU A 652 2.24 -16.43 -28.70
CA LEU A 652 1.52 -17.64 -28.27
C LEU A 652 0.28 -17.93 -29.13
N GLY A 653 -0.12 -17.01 -30.01
CA GLY A 653 -1.24 -17.15 -30.93
C GLY A 653 -2.51 -16.38 -30.53
N ALA A 654 -2.44 -15.53 -29.50
CA ALA A 654 -3.57 -14.69 -29.09
C ALA A 654 -3.79 -13.53 -30.06
N ASP A 655 -5.04 -13.11 -30.21
CA ASP A 655 -5.40 -11.93 -30.99
C ASP A 655 -5.35 -10.69 -30.08
N VAL A 656 -4.25 -9.93 -30.17
CA VAL A 656 -4.03 -8.78 -29.29
C VAL A 656 -3.96 -7.48 -30.06
N VAL A 657 -4.82 -6.52 -29.72
CA VAL A 657 -4.70 -5.13 -30.15
C VAL A 657 -3.89 -4.38 -29.10
N ILE A 658 -2.79 -3.76 -29.52
CA ILE A 658 -1.98 -2.88 -28.66
C ILE A 658 -2.38 -1.46 -29.02
N LEU A 659 -2.93 -0.74 -28.04
CA LEU A 659 -3.37 0.64 -28.22
C LEU A 659 -2.16 1.57 -28.37
N SER A 660 -2.32 2.67 -29.10
CA SER A 660 -1.34 3.72 -29.27
C SER A 660 -1.38 4.73 -28.12
N GLU A 661 -0.29 5.46 -27.89
CA GLU A 661 -0.26 6.53 -26.88
C GLU A 661 -1.23 7.68 -27.18
N SER A 662 -1.67 7.81 -28.44
CA SER A 662 -2.66 8.79 -28.89
C SER A 662 -4.11 8.37 -28.68
N ASP A 663 -4.38 7.09 -28.38
CA ASP A 663 -5.75 6.59 -28.25
C ASP A 663 -6.41 7.07 -26.95
N SER A 664 -7.64 7.58 -27.08
CA SER A 664 -8.42 8.01 -25.93
C SER A 664 -9.01 6.81 -25.17
N PRO A 665 -9.29 6.93 -23.86
CA PRO A 665 -9.99 5.90 -23.08
C PRO A 665 -11.31 5.47 -23.72
N GLU A 666 -12.06 6.40 -24.33
CA GLU A 666 -13.31 6.14 -25.04
C GLU A 666 -13.08 5.27 -26.28
N THR A 667 -12.02 5.57 -27.04
CA THR A 667 -11.62 4.79 -28.22
C THR A 667 -11.23 3.37 -27.83
N ALA A 668 -10.47 3.20 -26.74
CA ALA A 668 -10.11 1.89 -26.21
C ALA A 668 -11.32 1.06 -25.77
N VAL A 669 -12.28 1.71 -25.09
CA VAL A 669 -13.54 1.06 -24.73
C VAL A 669 -14.36 0.71 -25.96
N GLN A 670 -14.41 1.57 -26.97
CA GLN A 670 -15.14 1.33 -28.21
C GLN A 670 -14.58 0.11 -28.96
N ILE A 671 -13.25 0.05 -29.17
CA ILE A 671 -12.56 -1.11 -29.78
C ILE A 671 -12.89 -2.41 -29.03
N SER A 672 -12.86 -2.36 -27.69
CA SER A 672 -13.18 -3.54 -26.89
C SER A 672 -14.64 -3.97 -26.97
N LYS A 673 -15.58 -3.06 -27.27
CA LYS A 673 -17.01 -3.36 -27.44
C LYS A 673 -17.28 -3.91 -28.83
N ASP A 674 -16.78 -3.24 -29.85
CA ASP A 674 -17.08 -3.56 -31.25
C ASP A 674 -16.47 -4.90 -31.67
N GLU A 675 -15.30 -5.24 -31.15
CA GLU A 675 -14.58 -6.47 -31.51
C GLU A 675 -14.69 -7.58 -30.45
N ASP A 676 -15.53 -7.38 -29.42
CA ASP A 676 -15.70 -8.29 -28.28
C ASP A 676 -14.36 -8.71 -27.63
N ARG A 677 -13.53 -7.72 -27.30
CA ARG A 677 -12.20 -7.94 -26.72
C ARG A 677 -12.21 -7.75 -25.22
N ILE A 678 -11.37 -8.54 -24.54
CA ILE A 678 -11.01 -8.33 -23.14
C ILE A 678 -10.10 -7.09 -23.08
N LEU A 679 -10.55 -6.04 -22.40
CA LEU A 679 -9.76 -4.82 -22.21
C LEU A 679 -8.83 -5.01 -21.00
N MET A 680 -7.51 -5.00 -21.23
CA MET A 680 -6.46 -5.14 -20.22
C MET A 680 -5.66 -3.85 -20.09
N CYS A 681 -5.60 -3.29 -18.88
CA CYS A 681 -5.08 -1.95 -18.65
C CYS A 681 -4.16 -1.91 -17.43
N SER A 682 -3.17 -1.03 -17.48
CA SER A 682 -2.41 -0.55 -16.31
C SER A 682 -3.33 0.20 -15.33
N VAL A 683 -2.87 0.41 -14.08
CA VAL A 683 -3.66 1.09 -13.01
C VAL A 683 -4.19 2.43 -13.51
N THR A 684 -3.30 3.19 -14.14
CA THR A 684 -3.54 4.56 -14.57
C THR A 684 -4.56 4.62 -15.69
N PHE A 685 -4.53 3.66 -16.61
CA PHE A 685 -5.46 3.60 -17.72
C PHE A 685 -6.82 3.05 -17.28
N PHE A 686 -6.83 2.03 -16.41
CA PHE A 686 -8.06 1.46 -15.83
C PHE A 686 -8.94 2.52 -15.15
N ARG A 687 -8.37 3.40 -14.32
CA ARG A 687 -9.12 4.50 -13.66
C ARG A 687 -9.84 5.42 -14.65
N ARG A 688 -9.31 5.57 -15.86
CA ARG A 688 -9.90 6.42 -16.91
C ARG A 688 -10.97 5.68 -17.71
N THR A 689 -10.96 4.35 -17.73
CA THR A 689 -11.92 3.53 -18.49
C THR A 689 -12.99 2.86 -17.63
N GLU A 690 -12.82 2.79 -16.30
CA GLU A 690 -13.66 2.02 -15.38
C GLU A 690 -15.15 2.41 -15.48
N HIS A 691 -15.44 3.71 -15.52
CA HIS A 691 -16.81 4.22 -15.66
C HIS A 691 -17.43 3.96 -17.04
N LEU A 692 -16.62 3.69 -18.06
CA LEU A 692 -17.05 3.45 -19.45
C LEU A 692 -17.20 1.95 -19.77
N ARG A 693 -16.40 1.11 -19.11
CA ARG A 693 -16.41 -0.37 -19.21
C ARG A 693 -16.10 -1.01 -17.86
N PRO A 694 -17.14 -1.26 -17.02
CA PRO A 694 -16.97 -1.86 -15.68
C PRO A 694 -16.34 -3.25 -15.66
N ASN A 695 -16.30 -3.94 -16.81
CA ASN A 695 -15.70 -5.27 -16.99
C ASN A 695 -14.28 -5.21 -17.60
N ALA A 696 -13.62 -4.04 -17.58
CA ALA A 696 -12.20 -3.95 -17.93
C ALA A 696 -11.34 -4.63 -16.86
N PHE A 697 -10.19 -5.16 -17.27
CA PHE A 697 -9.27 -5.86 -16.40
C PHE A 697 -8.05 -5.02 -16.16
N TYR A 698 -7.71 -4.90 -14.89
CA TYR A 698 -6.47 -4.28 -14.48
C TYR A 698 -5.35 -5.34 -14.37
N LEU A 699 -4.22 -5.05 -15.00
CA LEU A 699 -2.97 -5.78 -14.83
C LEU A 699 -1.90 -4.88 -14.22
N LYS A 700 -1.09 -5.48 -13.35
CA LYS A 700 0.10 -4.81 -12.83
C LYS A 700 1.18 -4.97 -13.89
N PRO A 701 1.64 -3.91 -14.58
CA PRO A 701 2.71 -4.07 -15.56
C PRO A 701 3.98 -4.69 -14.94
N PHE A 702 4.16 -4.55 -13.62
CA PHE A 702 5.26 -5.11 -12.84
C PHE A 702 4.78 -5.79 -11.55
N ASN A 703 5.40 -6.91 -11.19
CA ASN A 703 5.19 -7.62 -9.92
C ASN A 703 5.70 -6.80 -8.72
N ALA A 704 5.52 -7.32 -7.50
CA ALA A 704 5.96 -6.66 -6.26
C ALA A 704 7.48 -6.41 -6.18
N TYR A 705 8.26 -7.08 -7.02
CA TYR A 705 9.72 -6.97 -7.12
C TYR A 705 10.18 -6.04 -8.25
N GLY A 706 9.24 -5.45 -9.02
CA GLY A 706 9.54 -4.53 -10.11
C GLY A 706 9.85 -5.21 -11.45
N GLU A 707 9.65 -6.51 -11.58
CA GLU A 707 9.81 -7.25 -12.83
C GLU A 707 8.49 -7.30 -13.61
N PRO A 708 8.50 -7.36 -14.96
CA PRO A 708 7.27 -7.43 -15.75
C PRO A 708 6.37 -8.59 -15.28
N GLU A 709 5.06 -8.36 -15.13
CA GLU A 709 4.14 -9.44 -14.76
C GLU A 709 4.21 -10.55 -15.83
N PRO A 710 4.51 -11.80 -15.45
CA PRO A 710 4.75 -12.86 -16.42
C PRO A 710 3.45 -13.27 -17.12
N VAL A 711 3.54 -13.52 -18.44
CA VAL A 711 2.38 -13.92 -19.25
C VAL A 711 1.75 -15.23 -18.76
N SER A 712 2.50 -16.10 -18.10
CA SER A 712 1.97 -17.31 -17.45
C SER A 712 0.86 -17.00 -16.44
N SER A 713 1.00 -15.93 -15.66
CA SER A 713 -0.04 -15.48 -14.71
C SER A 713 -1.31 -15.03 -15.42
N ILE A 714 -1.17 -14.37 -16.58
CA ILE A 714 -2.30 -13.96 -17.42
C ILE A 714 -3.04 -15.19 -17.94
N LEU A 715 -2.32 -16.15 -18.53
CA LEU A 715 -2.93 -17.37 -19.08
C LEU A 715 -3.66 -18.18 -18.00
N HIS A 716 -3.05 -18.31 -16.81
CA HIS A 716 -3.66 -18.97 -15.67
C HIS A 716 -4.94 -18.26 -15.21
N LYS A 717 -4.89 -16.93 -15.08
CA LYS A 717 -6.03 -16.11 -14.64
C LYS A 717 -7.23 -16.20 -15.58
N PHE A 718 -7.00 -16.29 -16.88
CA PHE A 718 -8.07 -16.38 -17.88
C PHE A 718 -8.39 -17.83 -18.31
N ASN A 719 -7.79 -18.85 -17.67
CA ASN A 719 -7.95 -20.26 -18.02
C ASN A 719 -7.69 -20.53 -19.53
N VAL A 720 -6.61 -19.95 -20.05
CA VAL A 720 -6.27 -20.01 -21.49
C VAL A 720 -5.48 -21.27 -21.79
N GLN A 721 -5.97 -22.08 -22.74
CA GLN A 721 -5.32 -23.31 -23.19
C GLN A 721 -4.38 -23.05 -24.37
N LEU A 722 -3.11 -23.37 -24.16
CA LEU A 722 -2.09 -23.32 -25.20
C LEU A 722 -2.16 -24.58 -26.08
N SER A 723 -1.86 -24.41 -27.37
CA SER A 723 -1.69 -25.51 -28.31
C SER A 723 -0.44 -25.26 -29.15
N ALA A 724 0.41 -26.28 -29.28
CA ALA A 724 1.66 -26.18 -30.04
C ALA A 724 1.45 -25.72 -31.50
N LYS A 725 0.28 -26.01 -32.09
CA LYS A 725 -0.07 -25.56 -33.44
C LYS A 725 -0.22 -24.02 -33.55
N ASN A 726 -0.66 -23.36 -32.47
CA ASN A 726 -0.93 -21.93 -32.42
C ASN A 726 0.27 -21.08 -31.97
N ILE A 727 1.31 -21.72 -31.44
CA ILE A 727 2.58 -21.02 -31.17
C ILE A 727 3.11 -20.50 -32.51
N LEU A 728 3.46 -19.20 -32.51
CA LEU A 728 3.89 -18.43 -33.68
C LEU A 728 2.89 -18.46 -34.85
N SER A 729 1.58 -18.51 -34.57
CA SER A 729 0.55 -18.38 -35.60
C SER A 729 0.15 -16.92 -35.89
N ARG A 730 0.70 -15.96 -35.15
CA ARG A 730 0.44 -14.52 -35.34
C ARG A 730 1.73 -13.71 -35.26
N CYS A 731 1.80 -12.66 -36.06
CA CYS A 731 2.89 -11.69 -36.03
C CYS A 731 2.83 -10.86 -34.75
N GLU A 732 3.92 -10.79 -34.00
CA GLU A 732 3.99 -9.99 -32.78
C GLU A 732 3.88 -8.48 -33.03
N PHE A 733 4.25 -7.99 -34.23
CA PHE A 733 4.25 -6.58 -34.56
C PHE A 733 2.90 -6.10 -35.08
N CYS A 734 2.36 -6.77 -36.10
CA CYS A 734 1.13 -6.35 -36.77
C CYS A 734 -0.09 -7.22 -36.44
N ASN A 735 0.05 -8.19 -35.54
CA ASN A 735 -1.02 -9.12 -35.11
C ASN A 735 -1.63 -9.99 -36.24
N SER A 736 -1.03 -9.99 -37.44
CA SER A 736 -1.55 -10.72 -38.60
C SER A 736 -1.35 -12.23 -38.42
N GLU A 737 -2.35 -13.01 -38.80
CA GLU A 737 -2.24 -14.46 -38.97
C GLU A 737 -1.70 -14.86 -40.36
N GLU A 738 -1.58 -13.89 -41.26
CA GLU A 738 -1.00 -14.08 -42.58
C GLU A 738 0.52 -14.22 -42.46
N GLY A 739 0.97 -15.47 -42.60
CA GLY A 739 2.38 -15.81 -42.63
C GLY A 739 2.61 -17.32 -42.74
N ILE A 740 3.87 -17.68 -42.91
CA ILE A 740 4.29 -19.06 -43.11
C ILE A 740 5.27 -19.48 -42.01
N LYS A 741 5.12 -20.71 -41.52
CA LYS A 741 6.10 -21.32 -40.61
C LYS A 741 7.32 -21.75 -41.42
N LEU A 742 8.49 -21.39 -40.94
CA LEU A 742 9.76 -21.64 -41.60
C LEU A 742 10.46 -22.84 -40.96
N SER A 743 11.03 -23.71 -41.79
CA SER A 743 11.99 -24.71 -41.35
C SER A 743 13.34 -24.08 -41.02
N SER A 744 14.22 -24.81 -40.33
CA SER A 744 15.60 -24.36 -40.08
C SER A 744 16.36 -24.06 -41.38
N GLU A 745 16.06 -24.78 -42.47
CA GLU A 745 16.65 -24.56 -43.79
C GLU A 745 16.16 -23.23 -44.40
N ASP A 746 14.86 -22.95 -44.31
CA ASP A 746 14.25 -21.71 -44.80
C ASP A 746 14.81 -20.48 -44.06
N VAL A 747 14.96 -20.59 -42.74
CA VAL A 747 15.54 -19.52 -41.91
C VAL A 747 16.98 -19.22 -42.34
N ASN A 748 17.79 -20.26 -42.54
CA ASN A 748 19.19 -20.10 -42.97
C ASN A 748 19.29 -19.49 -44.37
N PHE A 749 18.40 -19.87 -45.28
CA PHE A 749 18.29 -19.27 -46.62
C PHE A 749 17.94 -17.78 -46.53
N LEU A 750 16.88 -17.44 -45.79
CA LEU A 750 16.43 -16.05 -45.61
C LEU A 750 17.48 -15.16 -44.94
N GLN A 751 18.24 -15.68 -43.99
CA GLN A 751 19.34 -14.95 -43.37
C GLN A 751 20.42 -14.57 -44.37
N LYS A 752 20.79 -15.47 -45.29
CA LYS A 752 21.76 -15.18 -46.35
C LYS A 752 21.23 -14.10 -47.29
N CYS A 753 19.96 -14.20 -47.71
CA CYS A 753 19.34 -13.23 -48.60
C CYS A 753 19.25 -11.83 -47.98
N VAL A 754 18.76 -11.72 -46.74
CA VAL A 754 18.68 -10.44 -46.01
C VAL A 754 20.06 -9.84 -45.74
N LYS A 755 21.05 -10.67 -45.39
CA LYS A 755 22.43 -10.21 -45.12
C LYS A 755 23.13 -9.69 -46.37
N ASN A 756 22.95 -10.35 -47.50
CA ASN A 756 23.59 -10.00 -48.76
C ASN A 756 22.77 -9.00 -49.61
N GLN A 757 21.55 -8.66 -49.18
CA GLN A 757 20.55 -7.92 -49.96
C GLN A 757 20.31 -8.54 -51.35
N ASP A 758 20.42 -9.86 -51.43
CA ASP A 758 20.32 -10.62 -52.67
C ASP A 758 19.20 -11.65 -52.54
N PHE A 759 18.08 -11.39 -53.22
CA PHE A 759 16.92 -12.25 -53.20
C PHE A 759 16.76 -12.88 -54.59
N PRO A 760 16.84 -14.22 -54.71
CA PRO A 760 16.74 -14.86 -56.02
C PRO A 760 15.33 -14.66 -56.59
N ILE A 761 15.25 -13.95 -57.72
CA ILE A 761 14.01 -13.73 -58.48
C ILE A 761 13.73 -14.99 -59.30
N LEU A 762 12.53 -15.53 -59.16
CA LEU A 762 12.12 -16.76 -59.84
C LEU A 762 11.99 -16.53 -61.35
N LYS A 763 12.66 -17.38 -62.14
CA LYS A 763 12.37 -17.57 -63.57
C LYS A 763 11.33 -18.70 -63.68
N SER A 764 10.32 -18.51 -64.52
CA SER A 764 9.18 -19.43 -64.64
C SER A 764 9.63 -20.85 -65.00
N ASP A 765 9.09 -21.84 -64.28
CA ASP A 765 9.14 -23.30 -64.51
C ASP A 765 10.16 -24.16 -63.73
N GLU A 766 10.56 -23.78 -62.51
CA GLU A 766 11.19 -24.72 -61.56
C GLU A 766 10.24 -25.13 -60.42
N ALA A 767 10.51 -26.27 -59.79
CA ALA A 767 9.80 -26.74 -58.59
C ALA A 767 10.17 -25.85 -57.38
N VAL A 768 9.53 -24.69 -57.31
CA VAL A 768 9.79 -23.66 -56.30
C VAL A 768 9.21 -24.04 -54.93
N SER A 769 10.00 -23.91 -53.86
CA SER A 769 9.50 -24.09 -52.49
C SER A 769 8.42 -23.05 -52.15
N SER A 770 7.47 -23.39 -51.27
CA SER A 770 6.39 -22.46 -50.88
C SER A 770 6.94 -21.12 -50.36
N VAL A 771 8.08 -21.15 -49.65
CA VAL A 771 8.75 -19.97 -49.12
C VAL A 771 9.25 -19.05 -50.23
N GLN A 772 9.90 -19.59 -51.28
CA GLN A 772 10.43 -18.77 -52.37
C GLN A 772 9.33 -18.04 -53.16
N ARG A 773 8.17 -18.67 -53.37
CA ARG A 773 7.01 -17.97 -53.99
C ARG A 773 6.52 -16.82 -53.13
N THR A 774 6.37 -17.05 -51.84
CA THR A 774 5.95 -16.01 -50.89
C THR A 774 6.96 -14.85 -50.83
N LEU A 775 8.27 -15.12 -50.95
CA LEU A 775 9.28 -14.06 -51.01
C LEU A 775 9.16 -13.21 -52.28
N ASP A 776 8.97 -13.84 -53.44
CA ASP A 776 8.79 -13.12 -54.70
C ASP A 776 7.53 -12.23 -54.66
N GLU A 777 6.43 -12.72 -54.10
CA GLU A 777 5.20 -11.94 -53.90
C GLU A 777 5.39 -10.75 -52.94
N LEU A 778 6.08 -10.96 -51.83
CA LEU A 778 6.41 -9.92 -50.85
C LEU A 778 7.27 -8.82 -51.46
N LEU A 779 8.31 -9.19 -52.20
CA LEU A 779 9.23 -8.27 -52.86
C LEU A 779 8.55 -7.50 -53.99
N LYS A 780 7.70 -8.16 -54.80
CA LYS A 780 6.86 -7.51 -55.82
C LYS A 780 5.89 -6.50 -55.23
N SER A 781 5.43 -6.75 -54.00
CA SER A 781 4.55 -5.86 -53.25
C SER A 781 5.31 -4.78 -52.44
N GLY A 782 6.64 -4.69 -52.58
CA GLY A 782 7.47 -3.68 -51.92
C GLY A 782 7.63 -3.85 -50.41
N ILE A 783 7.31 -5.03 -49.86
CA ILE A 783 7.43 -5.32 -48.44
C ILE A 783 8.87 -5.73 -48.14
N ASN A 784 9.54 -4.97 -47.26
CA ASN A 784 10.92 -5.26 -46.87
C ASN A 784 10.98 -6.38 -45.82
N ILE A 785 11.85 -7.35 -46.04
CA ILE A 785 12.00 -8.54 -45.20
C ILE A 785 13.08 -8.31 -44.14
N LYS A 786 12.74 -8.55 -42.87
CA LYS A 786 13.63 -8.26 -41.73
C LYS A 786 13.50 -9.28 -40.61
N PHE A 787 14.61 -9.53 -39.91
CA PHE A 787 14.63 -10.32 -38.67
C PHE A 787 14.40 -9.44 -37.45
N LYS A 788 13.72 -9.99 -36.44
CA LYS A 788 13.38 -9.33 -35.18
C LYS A 788 14.60 -8.81 -34.39
N ASP A 789 15.75 -9.48 -34.41
CA ASP A 789 16.97 -9.09 -33.67
C ASP A 789 18.29 -9.53 -34.37
N LYS A 790 19.42 -8.86 -34.09
CA LYS A 790 20.80 -9.24 -34.49
C LYS A 790 21.33 -10.46 -33.68
N ILE A 791 20.56 -11.54 -33.59
CA ILE A 791 21.01 -12.78 -32.94
C ILE A 791 21.83 -13.58 -33.95
N SER A 792 23.03 -14.05 -33.58
CA SER A 792 23.75 -15.03 -34.40
C SER A 792 23.03 -16.38 -34.26
N TYR A 793 22.29 -16.79 -35.29
CA TYR A 793 21.54 -18.05 -35.31
C TYR A 793 22.48 -19.25 -35.58
N SER A 794 23.56 -19.39 -34.82
CA SER A 794 24.55 -20.47 -35.01
C SER A 794 24.06 -21.85 -34.56
N HIS A 795 22.87 -21.95 -33.93
CA HIS A 795 22.31 -23.20 -33.40
C HIS A 795 20.81 -23.32 -33.73
N ALA A 796 20.48 -23.34 -35.02
CA ALA A 796 19.10 -23.32 -35.54
C ALA A 796 18.36 -24.67 -35.54
N GLU A 797 18.92 -25.73 -34.95
CA GLU A 797 18.39 -27.10 -35.14
C GLU A 797 17.05 -27.40 -34.44
N LYS A 798 16.51 -26.51 -33.59
CA LYS A 798 15.26 -26.78 -32.83
C LYS A 798 14.27 -25.61 -32.67
N ARG A 799 14.39 -24.52 -33.43
CA ARG A 799 13.49 -23.34 -33.27
C ARG A 799 12.55 -23.19 -34.47
N GLN A 800 11.24 -23.20 -34.21
CA GLN A 800 10.22 -22.79 -35.20
C GLN A 800 10.30 -21.27 -35.40
N ALA A 801 10.21 -20.81 -36.64
CA ALA A 801 10.18 -19.38 -36.98
C ALA A 801 8.96 -19.06 -37.86
N PHE A 802 8.53 -17.81 -37.87
CA PHE A 802 7.36 -17.37 -38.62
C PHE A 802 7.68 -16.13 -39.47
N LEU A 803 7.42 -16.20 -40.78
CA LEU A 803 7.50 -15.06 -41.69
C LEU A 803 6.11 -14.47 -41.88
N CYS A 804 5.90 -13.24 -41.43
CA CYS A 804 4.65 -12.52 -41.65
C CYS A 804 4.59 -11.95 -43.07
N THR A 805 3.59 -12.34 -43.84
CA THR A 805 3.39 -11.86 -45.22
C THR A 805 2.82 -10.44 -45.29
N LYS A 806 2.28 -9.91 -44.18
CA LYS A 806 1.77 -8.53 -44.12
C LYS A 806 2.85 -7.47 -43.89
N CYS A 807 3.88 -7.78 -43.10
CA CYS A 807 4.89 -6.80 -42.69
C CYS A 807 6.34 -7.25 -42.90
N GLY A 808 6.56 -8.41 -43.52
CA GLY A 808 7.89 -8.92 -43.87
C GLY A 808 8.76 -9.29 -42.67
N THR A 809 8.20 -9.36 -41.45
CA THR A 809 9.00 -9.64 -40.25
C THR A 809 9.11 -11.14 -40.01
N ILE A 810 10.34 -11.59 -39.75
CA ILE A 810 10.70 -12.95 -39.34
C ILE A 810 10.97 -12.95 -37.84
N GLN A 811 10.18 -13.72 -37.10
CA GLN A 811 10.20 -13.80 -35.63
C GLN A 811 10.52 -15.20 -35.11
#